data_AF-Q68UT2-F1
#
_entry.id   AF-Q68UT2-F1
#
_cell.length_a   1.000
_cell.length_b   1.000
_cell.length_c   1.000
_cell.angle_alpha   90.00
_cell.angle_beta   90.00
_cell.angle_gamma   90.00
#
_symmetry.space_group_name_H-M   'P 1'
#
loop_
_entity.id
_entity.type
_entity.pdbx_description
1 polymer ?
#
loop_
_entity_poly.entity_id
_entity_poly.type
_entity_poly.pdbx_seq_one_letter_code
_entity_poly.pdbx_strand_id
1 'polypeptide(L)'
;FRYQDHTFLKTLLTAVQLLYSPESSVRTKLIQLPVVYVMLMQHSLFLPTLLTSDGEESPDSQVKEALVDLMLTVVEMCPSVCESSHFAVLLGAYGATLSVLDQKILLLLRVYEQNKLSLINFRVLLWGPAAVEHHKTCRSLGRSLWQQPSVGDILRLLDRDQMMQTILHFPQNRRLLPPEDTQELIFKDKSRVDLDGLYDPCFLLQLFSELTRPEFVVDCRKFLDSNALGLTVTALSSYDPQMRAIAYHVLAAYYSHLEGARFQEQSQLLYLLDVVRNGIRTQDMRLTFTLALFIAKAALQILKPEEHMYLKVSNFLLSHEYLNMDKVPGFYQFFYSSDFEQKTEQKWVFGLLRQGIRDKQCYELCARRGIFHIILSFFHSPLCDEAAQNWILEILQNAAQVARSAYEIIRDYSLLTWILHILESKFLETPLLSNVISLLHTLWVTNLGDKAVEWDSQRPCQPSSQEPAKRLALHLVNEFLYVLIVLMKHLRPTLAPVQLTNFFGTLDSVLRYRATVIQAFRDMNRFTVNETVLSTKDVLVLLHKWSLIERDLKLQEDLRAAIEKAQARELMKMLKDKNKPVMPARAKGPRGRKRRPGEAEEMADAELMASTLETCKGLLRSILTYWGPVIPGPDPTQEPVDSASPESDAPGPVYAAASLAVSWMLRSVAEHPLSRAEAAGLIGWLKSHILPHPVVVADLLKDGAVRSSIFKLYSRLCGAEGLAGPAQEVACLFNTVMLQLVAAQGRAGSPFHPAMEALSLSSLSEKDEATRASAAFLVSLYIKDIWLGAQRPDTLLTHVRMVCEAADDAPSSEEEAIVVLCKDTASAASDA
;
A
#
# COMPACT_ATOMS: atom_id res chain seq x y z
N PHE A 1 -2.56 14.44 -38.14
CA PHE A 1 -1.87 15.00 -36.97
C PHE A 1 -2.84 15.26 -35.80
N ARG A 2 -3.77 16.23 -35.85
CA ARG A 2 -4.64 16.52 -34.68
C ARG A 2 -5.60 15.40 -34.24
N TYR A 3 -5.97 14.48 -35.13
CA TYR A 3 -6.85 13.34 -34.80
C TYR A 3 -6.19 12.34 -33.83
N GLN A 4 -4.86 12.28 -33.80
CA GLN A 4 -4.09 11.42 -32.89
C GLN A 4 -3.58 12.20 -31.67
N ASP A 5 -4.00 13.46 -31.49
CA ASP A 5 -3.65 14.28 -30.33
C ASP A 5 -4.69 14.06 -29.22
N HIS A 6 -4.25 13.46 -28.10
CA HIS A 6 -5.10 13.19 -26.94
C HIS A 6 -5.77 14.46 -26.39
N THR A 7 -5.04 15.58 -26.35
CA THR A 7 -5.55 16.84 -25.80
C THR A 7 -6.67 17.40 -26.67
N PHE A 8 -6.51 17.30 -27.99
CA PHE A 8 -7.53 17.72 -28.94
C PHE A 8 -8.81 16.90 -28.80
N LEU A 9 -8.71 15.56 -28.78
CA LEU A 9 -9.89 14.69 -28.63
C LEU A 9 -10.61 14.92 -27.30
N LYS A 10 -9.88 15.08 -26.20
CA LYS A 10 -10.46 15.37 -24.88
C LYS A 10 -11.13 16.74 -24.82
N THR A 11 -10.55 17.74 -25.48
CA THR A 11 -11.16 19.08 -25.60
C THR A 11 -12.43 19.01 -26.44
N LEU A 12 -12.41 18.26 -27.55
CA LEU A 12 -13.57 18.04 -28.40
C LEU A 12 -14.69 17.32 -27.64
N LEU A 13 -14.37 16.27 -26.87
CA LEU A 13 -15.31 15.57 -25.99
C LEU A 13 -15.98 16.53 -25.01
N THR A 14 -15.18 17.33 -24.29
CA THR A 14 -15.69 18.30 -23.31
C THR A 14 -16.56 19.36 -24.00
N ALA A 15 -16.15 19.84 -25.17
CA ALA A 15 -16.90 20.81 -25.96
C ALA A 15 -18.23 20.22 -26.45
N VAL A 16 -18.25 18.96 -26.91
CA VAL A 16 -19.48 18.28 -27.34
C VAL A 16 -20.46 18.15 -26.16
N GLN A 17 -19.97 17.72 -24.99
CA GLN A 17 -20.77 17.58 -23.78
C GLN A 17 -21.42 18.91 -23.36
N LEU A 18 -20.66 20.01 -23.39
CA LEU A 18 -21.15 21.33 -22.99
C LEU A 18 -22.08 21.96 -24.04
N LEU A 19 -21.67 21.96 -25.32
CA LEU A 19 -22.32 22.70 -26.39
C LEU A 19 -23.63 22.06 -26.87
N TYR A 20 -23.72 20.71 -26.83
CA TYR A 20 -24.90 19.95 -27.24
C TYR A 20 -25.79 19.53 -26.08
N SER A 21 -25.50 19.99 -24.85
CA SER A 21 -26.37 19.80 -23.69
C SER A 21 -27.78 20.31 -23.96
N PRO A 22 -28.83 19.68 -23.40
CA PRO A 22 -30.23 20.11 -23.61
C PRO A 22 -30.50 21.55 -23.14
N GLU A 23 -29.68 22.08 -22.24
CA GLU A 23 -29.78 23.42 -21.65
C GLU A 23 -29.10 24.51 -22.50
N SER A 24 -28.32 24.13 -23.52
CA SER A 24 -27.56 25.06 -24.37
C SER A 24 -28.44 25.75 -25.43
N SER A 25 -28.49 27.09 -25.39
CA SER A 25 -29.18 27.91 -26.39
C SER A 25 -28.51 27.90 -27.77
N VAL A 26 -27.28 27.39 -27.87
CA VAL A 26 -26.48 27.38 -29.11
C VAL A 26 -26.71 26.11 -29.93
N ARG A 27 -27.32 25.06 -29.34
CA ARG A 27 -27.52 23.73 -29.94
C ARG A 27 -28.13 23.76 -31.35
N THR A 28 -29.06 24.66 -31.62
CA THR A 28 -29.75 24.77 -32.92
C THR A 28 -28.89 25.40 -34.03
N LYS A 29 -27.80 26.10 -33.67
CA LYS A 29 -26.87 26.73 -34.63
C LYS A 29 -25.65 25.86 -34.94
N LEU A 30 -25.49 24.75 -34.24
CA LEU A 30 -24.36 23.84 -34.39
C LEU A 30 -24.64 22.78 -35.46
N ILE A 31 -23.56 22.14 -35.92
CA ILE A 31 -23.63 21.01 -36.86
C ILE A 31 -24.43 19.87 -36.22
N GLN A 32 -25.26 19.18 -36.98
CA GLN A 32 -26.05 18.07 -36.44
C GLN A 32 -25.13 16.94 -35.94
N LEU A 33 -25.43 16.37 -34.77
CA LEU A 33 -24.66 15.27 -34.16
C LEU A 33 -24.41 14.06 -35.10
N PRO A 34 -25.38 13.63 -35.95
CA PRO A 34 -25.11 12.59 -36.95
C PRO A 34 -23.98 12.94 -37.92
N VAL A 35 -23.88 14.21 -38.34
CA VAL A 35 -22.80 14.65 -39.24
C VAL A 35 -21.47 14.61 -38.51
N VAL A 36 -21.42 15.04 -37.24
CA VAL A 36 -20.21 14.95 -36.40
C VAL A 36 -19.78 13.49 -36.25
N TYR A 37 -20.72 12.58 -35.99
CA TYR A 37 -20.43 11.16 -35.87
C TYR A 37 -19.86 10.56 -37.17
N VAL A 38 -20.43 10.92 -38.32
CA VAL A 38 -19.93 10.52 -39.64
C VAL A 38 -18.53 11.08 -39.91
N MET A 39 -18.27 12.34 -39.55
CA MET A 39 -16.95 12.97 -39.69
C MET A 39 -15.87 12.26 -38.86
N LEU A 40 -16.23 11.73 -37.68
CA LEU A 40 -15.32 10.94 -36.84
C LEU A 40 -15.04 9.57 -37.48
N MET A 41 -16.08 8.81 -37.83
CA MET A 41 -15.95 7.44 -38.36
C MET A 41 -15.31 7.38 -39.75
N GLN A 42 -15.55 8.37 -40.61
CA GLN A 42 -15.03 8.40 -41.99
C GLN A 42 -13.65 9.09 -42.09
N HIS A 43 -13.09 9.55 -40.98
CA HIS A 43 -11.75 10.15 -40.97
C HIS A 43 -10.70 9.11 -41.41
N SER A 44 -9.75 9.50 -42.27
CA SER A 44 -8.73 8.59 -42.82
C SER A 44 -7.87 7.91 -41.75
N LEU A 45 -7.69 8.56 -40.59
CA LEU A 45 -6.97 8.01 -39.44
C LEU A 45 -7.86 7.27 -38.43
N PHE A 46 -9.18 7.15 -38.64
CA PHE A 46 -10.07 6.47 -37.70
C PHE A 46 -9.71 4.98 -37.52
N LEU A 47 -9.77 4.19 -38.60
CA LEU A 47 -9.45 2.76 -38.54
C LEU A 47 -7.99 2.49 -38.11
N PRO A 48 -6.96 3.20 -38.62
CA PRO A 48 -5.59 3.05 -38.12
C PRO A 48 -5.42 3.38 -36.64
N THR A 49 -6.15 4.37 -36.11
CA THR A 49 -6.03 4.74 -34.68
C THR A 49 -6.75 3.72 -33.79
N LEU A 50 -7.89 3.19 -34.22
CA LEU A 50 -8.71 2.29 -33.42
C LEU A 50 -8.26 0.82 -33.49
N LEU A 51 -7.81 0.33 -34.65
CA LEU A 51 -7.50 -1.09 -34.90
C LEU A 51 -6.01 -1.44 -34.79
N THR A 52 -5.12 -0.49 -34.51
CA THR A 52 -3.68 -0.77 -34.32
C THR A 52 -3.47 -1.62 -33.07
N SER A 53 -2.80 -2.77 -33.21
CA SER A 53 -2.41 -3.63 -32.10
C SER A 53 -1.25 -3.02 -31.30
N ASP A 54 -1.13 -3.36 -30.01
CA ASP A 54 -0.16 -2.79 -29.05
C ASP A 54 1.32 -3.20 -29.28
N GLY A 55 1.74 -3.43 -30.53
CA GLY A 55 3.07 -3.92 -30.90
C GLY A 55 3.80 -3.16 -32.02
N GLU A 56 3.15 -2.24 -32.73
CA GLU A 56 3.78 -1.38 -33.74
C GLU A 56 3.53 0.09 -33.38
N GLU A 57 4.59 0.93 -33.43
CA GLU A 57 4.62 2.39 -33.17
C GLU A 57 3.24 3.01 -32.84
N SER A 58 2.75 2.77 -31.62
CA SER A 58 1.33 2.92 -31.31
C SER A 58 0.98 4.39 -31.04
N PRO A 59 -0.18 4.89 -31.49
CA PRO A 59 -0.80 6.03 -30.81
C PRO A 59 -1.06 5.64 -29.34
N ASP A 60 -0.85 6.56 -28.40
CA ASP A 60 -1.05 6.32 -26.96
C ASP A 60 -2.41 5.66 -26.71
N SER A 61 -2.51 4.63 -25.86
CA SER A 61 -3.79 3.99 -25.45
C SER A 61 -4.85 5.03 -25.05
N GLN A 62 -4.39 6.15 -24.48
CA GLN A 62 -5.18 7.32 -24.11
C GLN A 62 -5.91 7.99 -25.29
N VAL A 63 -5.40 7.91 -26.51
CA VAL A 63 -6.03 8.42 -27.74
C VAL A 63 -7.18 7.52 -28.16
N LYS A 64 -7.00 6.19 -28.11
CA LYS A 64 -8.06 5.21 -28.38
C LYS A 64 -9.21 5.40 -27.40
N GLU A 65 -8.89 5.53 -26.11
CA GLU A 65 -9.87 5.77 -25.06
C GLU A 65 -10.67 7.06 -25.30
N ALA A 66 -10.00 8.19 -25.56
CA ALA A 66 -10.66 9.47 -25.81
C ALA A 66 -11.57 9.43 -27.05
N LEU A 67 -11.18 8.67 -28.08
CA LEU A 67 -12.01 8.47 -29.27
C LEU A 67 -13.27 7.65 -28.95
N VAL A 68 -13.15 6.56 -28.20
CA VAL A 68 -14.31 5.75 -27.78
C VAL A 68 -15.22 6.55 -26.85
N ASP A 69 -14.69 7.35 -25.92
CA ASP A 69 -15.48 8.24 -25.06
C ASP A 69 -16.30 9.26 -25.87
N LEU A 70 -15.70 9.81 -26.93
CA LEU A 70 -16.38 10.72 -27.85
C LEU A 70 -17.50 10.01 -28.61
N MET A 71 -17.26 8.79 -29.11
CA MET A 71 -18.28 7.99 -29.78
C MET A 71 -19.44 7.66 -28.83
N LEU A 72 -19.14 7.23 -27.60
CA LEU A 72 -20.14 6.91 -26.58
C LEU A 72 -21.00 8.14 -26.26
N THR A 73 -20.38 9.29 -26.00
CA THR A 73 -21.09 10.54 -25.72
C THR A 73 -22.04 10.94 -26.86
N VAL A 74 -21.59 10.85 -28.12
CA VAL A 74 -22.43 11.22 -29.27
C VAL A 74 -23.61 10.26 -29.42
N VAL A 75 -23.40 8.96 -29.20
CA VAL A 75 -24.44 7.94 -29.28
C VAL A 75 -25.49 8.10 -28.17
N GLU A 76 -25.06 8.40 -26.94
CA GLU A 76 -25.98 8.68 -25.82
C GLU A 76 -26.82 9.93 -26.07
N MET A 77 -26.23 10.98 -26.66
CA MET A 77 -26.94 12.21 -27.00
C MET A 77 -27.85 12.08 -28.23
N CYS A 78 -27.50 11.19 -29.18
CA CYS A 78 -28.23 11.01 -30.44
C CYS A 78 -28.26 9.52 -30.86
N PRO A 79 -29.18 8.72 -30.30
CA PRO A 79 -29.29 7.28 -30.59
C PRO A 79 -29.48 6.91 -32.06
N SER A 80 -29.97 7.83 -32.89
CA SER A 80 -30.22 7.59 -34.32
C SER A 80 -28.95 7.38 -35.16
N VAL A 81 -27.76 7.64 -34.61
CA VAL A 81 -26.47 7.44 -35.30
C VAL A 81 -26.02 5.98 -35.32
N CYS A 82 -26.65 5.11 -34.53
CA CYS A 82 -26.28 3.71 -34.46
C CYS A 82 -26.63 2.97 -35.76
N GLU A 83 -25.63 2.33 -36.38
CA GLU A 83 -25.80 1.44 -37.53
C GLU A 83 -25.20 0.06 -37.25
N SER A 84 -25.78 -0.99 -37.85
CA SER A 84 -25.26 -2.36 -37.72
C SER A 84 -23.86 -2.54 -38.33
N SER A 85 -23.47 -1.68 -39.26
CA SER A 85 -22.14 -1.66 -39.90
C SER A 85 -21.01 -1.40 -38.88
N HIS A 86 -21.30 -0.67 -37.80
CA HIS A 86 -20.31 -0.27 -36.80
C HIS A 86 -19.83 -1.44 -35.95
N PHE A 87 -20.65 -2.49 -35.76
CA PHE A 87 -20.28 -3.64 -34.93
C PHE A 87 -19.01 -4.34 -35.41
N ALA A 88 -18.80 -4.46 -36.73
CA ALA A 88 -17.60 -5.09 -37.26
C ALA A 88 -16.31 -4.35 -36.87
N VAL A 89 -16.38 -3.01 -36.78
CA VAL A 89 -15.24 -2.18 -36.39
C VAL A 89 -15.05 -2.19 -34.88
N LEU A 90 -16.13 -2.07 -34.11
CA LEU A 90 -16.08 -2.09 -32.64
C LEU A 90 -15.59 -3.44 -32.12
N LEU A 91 -16.09 -4.56 -32.66
CA LEU A 91 -15.61 -5.90 -32.32
C LEU A 91 -14.17 -6.13 -32.78
N GLY A 92 -13.75 -5.50 -33.87
CA GLY A 92 -12.35 -5.54 -34.34
C GLY A 92 -11.36 -4.84 -33.40
N ALA A 93 -11.82 -3.79 -32.73
CA ALA A 93 -11.05 -3.04 -31.73
C ALA A 93 -11.10 -3.65 -30.32
N TYR A 94 -12.04 -4.57 -30.10
CA TYR A 94 -12.31 -5.17 -28.79
C TYR A 94 -11.40 -6.37 -28.51
N GLY A 95 -10.66 -6.34 -27.41
CA GLY A 95 -9.76 -7.41 -26.96
C GLY A 95 -10.42 -8.47 -26.06
N ALA A 96 -11.68 -8.24 -25.64
CA ALA A 96 -12.38 -9.03 -24.63
C ALA A 96 -11.74 -8.99 -23.22
N THR A 97 -10.98 -7.94 -22.89
CA THR A 97 -10.31 -7.79 -21.60
C THR A 97 -11.03 -6.82 -20.64
N LEU A 98 -10.57 -6.77 -19.40
CA LEU A 98 -10.99 -5.80 -18.38
C LEU A 98 -10.23 -4.47 -18.49
N SER A 99 -9.53 -4.21 -19.59
CA SER A 99 -8.91 -2.91 -19.83
C SER A 99 -9.96 -1.80 -19.88
N VAL A 100 -9.56 -0.58 -19.50
CA VAL A 100 -10.47 0.59 -19.50
C VAL A 100 -11.09 0.80 -20.89
N LEU A 101 -10.29 0.62 -21.95
CA LEU A 101 -10.74 0.72 -23.34
C LEU A 101 -11.81 -0.34 -23.67
N ASP A 102 -11.54 -1.61 -23.38
CA ASP A 102 -12.48 -2.69 -23.68
C ASP A 102 -13.78 -2.57 -22.89
N GLN A 103 -13.71 -2.18 -21.62
CA GLN A 103 -14.91 -1.91 -20.83
C GLN A 103 -15.78 -0.80 -21.46
N LYS A 104 -15.16 0.27 -21.98
CA LYS A 104 -15.86 1.34 -22.70
C LYS A 104 -16.45 0.86 -24.03
N ILE A 105 -15.73 0.04 -24.79
CA ILE A 105 -16.25 -0.55 -26.04
C ILE A 105 -17.46 -1.46 -25.72
N LEU A 106 -17.40 -2.26 -24.66
CA LEU A 106 -18.52 -3.10 -24.24
C LEU A 106 -19.74 -2.28 -23.81
N LEU A 107 -19.53 -1.16 -23.12
CA LEU A 107 -20.61 -0.20 -22.82
C LEU A 107 -21.23 0.36 -24.10
N LEU A 108 -20.41 0.76 -25.08
CA LEU A 108 -20.87 1.25 -26.37
C LEU A 108 -21.70 0.19 -27.11
N LEU A 109 -21.23 -1.06 -27.16
CA LEU A 109 -21.98 -2.18 -27.76
C LEU A 109 -23.35 -2.37 -27.09
N ARG A 110 -23.42 -2.23 -25.76
CA ARG A 110 -24.69 -2.31 -25.03
C ARG A 110 -25.64 -1.17 -25.37
N VAL A 111 -25.15 0.07 -25.53
CA VAL A 111 -25.99 1.20 -25.95
C VAL A 111 -26.56 0.95 -27.35
N TYR A 112 -25.78 0.34 -28.26
CA TYR A 112 -26.30 -0.09 -29.57
C TYR A 112 -27.44 -1.11 -29.45
N GLU A 113 -27.31 -2.09 -28.55
CA GLU A 113 -28.38 -3.08 -28.30
C GLU A 113 -29.64 -2.45 -27.71
N GLN A 114 -29.50 -1.52 -26.77
CA GLN A 114 -30.62 -0.74 -26.22
C GLN A 114 -31.36 0.05 -27.32
N ASN A 115 -30.65 0.46 -28.36
CA ASN A 115 -31.18 1.14 -29.54
C ASN A 115 -31.71 0.20 -30.64
N LYS A 116 -32.13 -1.03 -30.26
CA LYS A 116 -32.75 -2.05 -31.12
C LYS A 116 -31.84 -2.68 -32.18
N LEU A 117 -30.52 -2.48 -32.11
CA LEU A 117 -29.56 -3.19 -32.94
C LEU A 117 -29.03 -4.41 -32.19
N SER A 118 -29.59 -5.59 -32.46
CA SER A 118 -29.16 -6.80 -31.77
C SER A 118 -27.85 -7.37 -32.34
N LEU A 119 -26.88 -7.66 -31.45
CA LEU A 119 -25.67 -8.41 -31.78
C LEU A 119 -25.97 -9.86 -32.19
N ILE A 120 -27.14 -10.40 -31.81
CA ILE A 120 -27.59 -11.76 -32.16
C ILE A 120 -27.72 -11.94 -33.68
N ASN A 121 -27.95 -10.85 -34.43
CA ASN A 121 -27.98 -10.89 -35.89
C ASN A 121 -26.63 -11.29 -36.51
N PHE A 122 -25.53 -11.15 -35.77
CA PHE A 122 -24.21 -11.60 -36.18
C PHE A 122 -23.96 -13.08 -35.85
N ARG A 123 -24.88 -13.74 -35.13
CA ARG A 123 -24.97 -15.16 -34.68
C ARG A 123 -23.77 -15.72 -33.92
N VAL A 124 -22.55 -15.43 -34.39
CA VAL A 124 -21.28 -15.84 -33.80
C VAL A 124 -20.40 -14.60 -33.70
N LEU A 125 -20.12 -14.17 -32.47
CA LEU A 125 -19.31 -12.99 -32.20
C LEU A 125 -17.83 -13.37 -32.17
N LEU A 126 -17.11 -12.98 -33.22
CA LEU A 126 -15.65 -12.91 -33.20
C LEU A 126 -15.24 -11.52 -32.70
N TRP A 127 -14.08 -11.41 -32.06
CA TRP A 127 -13.51 -10.14 -31.60
C TRP A 127 -12.04 -10.02 -32.01
N GLY A 128 -11.46 -8.83 -31.84
CA GLY A 128 -10.08 -8.51 -32.18
C GLY A 128 -9.75 -8.71 -33.67
N PRO A 129 -8.50 -9.09 -33.99
CA PRO A 129 -8.07 -9.30 -35.37
C PRO A 129 -8.92 -10.31 -36.14
N ALA A 130 -9.42 -11.35 -35.46
CA ALA A 130 -10.27 -12.37 -36.07
C ALA A 130 -11.61 -11.79 -36.58
N ALA A 131 -12.19 -10.81 -35.88
CA ALA A 131 -13.39 -10.12 -36.34
C ALA A 131 -13.12 -9.30 -37.62
N VAL A 132 -11.96 -8.65 -37.68
CA VAL A 132 -11.54 -7.85 -38.85
C VAL A 132 -11.33 -8.75 -40.07
N GLU A 133 -10.63 -9.87 -39.91
CA GLU A 133 -10.41 -10.85 -40.98
C GLU A 133 -11.71 -11.47 -41.47
N HIS A 134 -12.60 -11.85 -40.55
CA HIS A 134 -13.91 -12.37 -40.87
C HIS A 134 -14.76 -11.36 -41.65
N HIS A 135 -14.74 -10.09 -41.26
CA HIS A 135 -15.46 -9.05 -41.99
C HIS A 135 -14.88 -8.82 -43.39
N LYS A 136 -13.55 -8.81 -43.53
CA LYS A 136 -12.87 -8.71 -44.84
C LYS A 136 -13.27 -9.85 -45.77
N THR A 137 -13.31 -11.09 -45.26
CA THR A 137 -13.73 -12.26 -46.04
C THR A 137 -15.22 -12.23 -46.38
N CYS A 138 -16.10 -11.82 -45.47
CA CYS A 138 -17.53 -11.65 -45.78
C CYS A 138 -17.79 -10.61 -46.88
N ARG A 139 -16.94 -9.58 -46.95
CA ARG A 139 -17.06 -8.52 -47.96
C ARG A 139 -16.54 -8.95 -49.33
N SER A 140 -15.49 -9.79 -49.37
CA SER A 140 -14.89 -10.28 -50.62
C SER A 140 -15.60 -11.51 -51.18
N LEU A 141 -15.97 -12.45 -50.30
CA LEU A 141 -16.71 -13.67 -50.61
C LEU A 141 -18.19 -13.38 -50.32
N GLY A 142 -19.00 -13.15 -51.36
CA GLY A 142 -20.43 -12.87 -51.19
C GLY A 142 -21.16 -13.95 -50.37
N ARG A 143 -22.38 -13.64 -49.90
CA ARG A 143 -23.18 -14.44 -48.93
C ARG A 143 -23.30 -15.94 -49.22
N SER A 144 -23.14 -16.37 -50.47
CA SER A 144 -23.29 -17.78 -50.90
C SER A 144 -22.02 -18.63 -50.74
N LEU A 145 -20.84 -18.03 -50.65
CA LEU A 145 -19.55 -18.73 -50.49
C LEU A 145 -19.02 -18.66 -49.06
N TRP A 146 -19.70 -17.90 -48.22
CA TRP A 146 -19.35 -17.70 -46.83
C TRP A 146 -19.75 -18.90 -45.97
N GLN A 147 -18.84 -19.33 -45.09
CA GLN A 147 -19.08 -20.34 -44.07
C GLN A 147 -19.10 -19.70 -42.69
N GLN A 148 -20.09 -20.06 -41.87
CA GLN A 148 -20.14 -19.62 -40.49
C GLN A 148 -18.96 -20.21 -39.70
N PRO A 149 -18.24 -19.40 -38.90
CA PRO A 149 -17.22 -19.91 -37.99
C PRO A 149 -17.85 -20.92 -37.02
N SER A 150 -17.15 -22.04 -36.79
CA SER A 150 -17.62 -23.05 -35.85
C SER A 150 -17.41 -22.60 -34.40
N VAL A 151 -18.15 -23.17 -33.45
CA VAL A 151 -17.93 -22.93 -32.01
C VAL A 151 -16.47 -23.20 -31.63
N GLY A 152 -15.85 -24.22 -32.22
CA GLY A 152 -14.45 -24.56 -31.99
C GLY A 152 -13.48 -23.50 -32.50
N ASP A 153 -13.81 -22.72 -33.54
CA ASP A 153 -12.95 -21.64 -34.05
C ASP A 153 -12.95 -20.44 -33.11
N ILE A 154 -14.08 -20.15 -32.47
CA ILE A 154 -14.21 -19.08 -31.48
C ILE A 154 -13.44 -19.44 -30.21
N LEU A 155 -13.58 -20.68 -29.73
CA LEU A 155 -12.87 -21.15 -28.54
C LEU A 155 -11.34 -21.16 -28.72
N ARG A 156 -10.84 -21.20 -29.97
CA ARG A 156 -9.40 -21.07 -30.27
C ARG A 156 -8.89 -19.63 -30.10
N LEU A 157 -9.76 -18.63 -30.09
CA LEU A 157 -9.37 -17.25 -29.82
C LEU A 157 -9.01 -17.02 -28.35
N LEU A 158 -9.46 -17.93 -27.46
CA LEU A 158 -9.18 -17.86 -26.04
C LEU A 158 -7.77 -18.40 -25.76
N ASP A 159 -6.93 -17.53 -25.20
CA ASP A 159 -5.62 -17.93 -24.70
C ASP A 159 -5.78 -18.68 -23.36
N ARG A 160 -5.16 -19.86 -23.27
CA ARG A 160 -5.32 -20.75 -22.10
C ARG A 160 -4.69 -20.16 -20.84
N ASP A 161 -3.54 -19.50 -20.97
CA ASP A 161 -2.81 -18.95 -19.84
C ASP A 161 -3.52 -17.70 -19.32
N GLN A 162 -3.97 -16.83 -20.22
CA GLN A 162 -4.79 -15.66 -19.90
C GLN A 162 -6.13 -16.07 -19.25
N MET A 163 -6.77 -17.14 -19.73
CA MET A 163 -7.98 -17.68 -19.10
C MET A 163 -7.71 -18.18 -17.68
N MET A 164 -6.59 -18.88 -17.47
CA MET A 164 -6.22 -19.33 -16.14
C MET A 164 -5.91 -18.15 -15.21
N GLN A 165 -5.21 -17.10 -15.69
CA GLN A 165 -4.99 -15.88 -14.91
C GLN A 165 -6.31 -15.19 -14.55
N THR A 166 -7.26 -15.13 -15.49
CA THR A 166 -8.61 -14.59 -15.28
C THR A 166 -9.37 -15.38 -14.21
N ILE A 167 -9.27 -16.70 -14.19
CA ILE A 167 -9.89 -17.55 -13.15
C ILE A 167 -9.24 -17.28 -11.78
N LEU A 168 -7.91 -17.24 -11.71
CA LEU A 168 -7.18 -17.00 -10.46
C LEU A 168 -7.51 -15.62 -9.87
N HIS A 169 -7.69 -14.61 -10.72
CA HIS A 169 -7.91 -13.22 -10.33
C HIS A 169 -9.34 -12.74 -10.59
N PHE A 170 -10.31 -13.66 -10.70
CA PHE A 170 -11.68 -13.37 -11.12
C PHE A 170 -12.30 -12.16 -10.38
N PRO A 171 -12.88 -11.17 -11.06
CA PRO A 171 -13.38 -9.96 -10.41
C PRO A 171 -14.74 -10.22 -9.74
N GLN A 172 -14.74 -10.73 -8.50
CA GLN A 172 -15.98 -11.14 -7.79
C GLN A 172 -17.00 -10.01 -7.59
N ASN A 173 -16.55 -8.75 -7.58
CA ASN A 173 -17.39 -7.56 -7.41
C ASN A 173 -17.86 -6.94 -8.74
N ARG A 174 -17.40 -7.46 -9.89
CA ARG A 174 -17.87 -7.03 -11.20
C ARG A 174 -19.32 -7.45 -11.37
N ARG A 175 -20.18 -6.46 -11.62
CA ARG A 175 -21.60 -6.68 -11.93
C ARG A 175 -21.77 -6.88 -13.43
N LEU A 176 -22.69 -7.74 -13.86
CA LEU A 176 -22.98 -7.92 -15.28
C LEU A 176 -23.47 -6.62 -15.93
N LEU A 177 -24.41 -5.94 -15.25
CA LEU A 177 -25.00 -4.68 -15.65
C LEU A 177 -24.58 -3.55 -14.68
N PRO A 178 -24.19 -2.36 -15.18
CA PRO A 178 -23.93 -1.20 -14.34
C PRO A 178 -25.22 -0.78 -13.63
N PRO A 179 -25.15 -0.31 -12.38
CA PRO A 179 -26.31 0.23 -11.69
C PRO A 179 -26.76 1.53 -12.36
N GLU A 180 -28.07 1.74 -12.50
CA GLU A 180 -28.65 2.92 -13.17
C GLU A 180 -28.24 4.26 -12.50
N ASP A 181 -27.87 4.24 -11.21
CA ASP A 181 -27.59 5.43 -10.39
C ASP A 181 -26.09 5.75 -10.16
N THR A 182 -25.14 5.03 -10.78
CA THR A 182 -23.71 5.18 -10.47
C THR A 182 -22.95 5.95 -11.56
N GLN A 183 -22.27 7.04 -11.17
CA GLN A 183 -21.42 7.84 -12.06
C GLN A 183 -20.18 7.08 -12.59
N GLU A 184 -19.72 6.05 -11.87
CA GLU A 184 -18.60 5.20 -12.27
C GLU A 184 -19.10 3.94 -12.99
N LEU A 185 -19.20 4.00 -14.32
CA LEU A 185 -19.60 2.88 -15.19
C LEU A 185 -18.47 1.87 -15.43
N ILE A 186 -17.22 2.26 -15.15
CA ILE A 186 -16.02 1.45 -15.39
C ILE A 186 -15.61 0.75 -14.10
N PHE A 187 -15.45 -0.56 -14.17
CA PHE A 187 -14.98 -1.35 -13.04
C PHE A 187 -13.48 -1.12 -12.81
N LYS A 188 -13.15 -0.72 -11.59
CA LYS A 188 -11.78 -0.67 -11.06
C LYS A 188 -11.73 -1.55 -9.83
N ASP A 189 -10.85 -2.54 -9.84
CA ASP A 189 -10.63 -3.39 -8.67
C ASP A 189 -9.72 -2.66 -7.67
N LYS A 190 -9.91 -2.92 -6.38
CA LYS A 190 -9.02 -2.44 -5.31
C LYS A 190 -7.76 -3.31 -5.18
N SER A 191 -7.65 -4.36 -6.00
CA SER A 191 -6.54 -5.31 -5.94
C SER A 191 -5.28 -4.77 -6.62
N ARG A 192 -4.13 -5.35 -6.27
CA ARG A 192 -2.80 -4.95 -6.78
C ARG A 192 -2.51 -5.46 -8.19
N VAL A 193 -3.41 -6.22 -8.80
CA VAL A 193 -3.16 -6.90 -10.07
C VAL A 193 -3.67 -6.06 -11.21
N ASP A 194 -2.84 -5.95 -12.25
CA ASP A 194 -3.21 -5.27 -13.48
C ASP A 194 -4.38 -5.98 -14.16
N LEU A 195 -5.46 -5.24 -14.39
CA LEU A 195 -6.69 -5.75 -14.97
C LEU A 195 -6.62 -5.85 -16.49
N ASP A 196 -5.72 -5.11 -17.14
CA ASP A 196 -5.67 -4.97 -18.60
C ASP A 196 -5.43 -6.32 -19.29
N GLY A 197 -4.71 -7.23 -18.61
CA GLY A 197 -4.41 -8.58 -19.09
C GLY A 197 -5.47 -9.64 -18.77
N LEU A 198 -6.57 -9.33 -18.08
CA LEU A 198 -7.60 -10.32 -17.72
C LEU A 198 -8.80 -10.25 -18.67
N TYR A 199 -9.41 -11.38 -19.02
CA TYR A 199 -10.63 -11.37 -19.83
C TYR A 199 -11.85 -10.82 -19.05
N ASP A 200 -12.75 -10.09 -19.72
CA ASP A 200 -14.01 -9.62 -19.11
C ASP A 200 -15.06 -10.74 -19.05
N PRO A 201 -15.44 -11.23 -17.84
CA PRO A 201 -16.46 -12.26 -17.70
C PRO A 201 -17.84 -11.84 -18.22
N CYS A 202 -18.15 -10.53 -18.25
CA CYS A 202 -19.44 -10.04 -18.72
C CYS A 202 -19.67 -10.36 -20.19
N PHE A 203 -18.63 -10.20 -21.01
CA PHE A 203 -18.67 -10.56 -22.42
C PHE A 203 -18.58 -12.09 -22.60
N LEU A 204 -17.61 -12.74 -21.95
CA LEU A 204 -17.37 -14.18 -22.18
C LEU A 204 -18.53 -15.07 -21.73
N LEU A 205 -19.19 -14.77 -20.61
CA LEU A 205 -20.33 -15.58 -20.15
C LEU A 205 -21.54 -15.42 -21.06
N GLN A 206 -21.78 -14.21 -21.59
CA GLN A 206 -22.82 -13.98 -22.60
C GLN A 206 -22.47 -14.72 -23.90
N LEU A 207 -21.22 -14.66 -24.34
CA LEU A 207 -20.74 -15.44 -25.48
C LEU A 207 -20.98 -16.93 -25.25
N PHE A 208 -20.56 -17.50 -24.11
CA PHE A 208 -20.75 -18.92 -23.82
C PHE A 208 -22.23 -19.31 -23.77
N SER A 209 -23.10 -18.43 -23.28
CA SER A 209 -24.56 -18.63 -23.32
C SER A 209 -25.06 -18.81 -24.75
N GLU A 210 -24.58 -18.00 -25.70
CA GLU A 210 -24.93 -18.15 -27.11
C GLU A 210 -24.29 -19.38 -27.76
N LEU A 211 -23.03 -19.68 -27.43
CA LEU A 211 -22.31 -20.85 -27.97
C LEU A 211 -22.91 -22.18 -27.52
N THR A 212 -23.53 -22.22 -26.33
CA THR A 212 -24.11 -23.44 -25.74
C THR A 212 -25.58 -23.63 -26.06
N ARG A 213 -26.16 -22.80 -26.93
CA ARG A 213 -27.55 -23.00 -27.36
C ARG A 213 -27.76 -24.34 -28.08
N PRO A 214 -28.95 -24.94 -28.00
CA PRO A 214 -29.21 -26.27 -28.56
C PRO A 214 -29.06 -26.34 -30.09
N GLU A 215 -29.10 -25.21 -30.80
CA GLU A 215 -28.93 -25.18 -32.26
C GLU A 215 -27.47 -25.36 -32.72
N PHE A 216 -26.50 -25.19 -31.82
CA PHE A 216 -25.07 -25.31 -32.15
C PHE A 216 -24.50 -26.66 -31.73
N VAL A 217 -23.55 -27.18 -32.52
CA VAL A 217 -22.75 -28.35 -32.14
C VAL A 217 -21.52 -27.87 -31.38
N VAL A 218 -21.51 -28.11 -30.06
CA VAL A 218 -20.43 -27.68 -29.17
C VAL A 218 -19.37 -28.78 -29.05
N ASP A 219 -18.13 -28.44 -29.38
CA ASP A 219 -16.97 -29.28 -29.06
C ASP A 219 -16.68 -29.19 -27.56
N CYS A 220 -17.29 -30.09 -26.78
CA CYS A 220 -17.22 -30.08 -25.33
C CYS A 220 -15.79 -30.24 -24.79
N ARG A 221 -14.93 -30.98 -25.50
CA ARG A 221 -13.52 -31.12 -25.14
C ARG A 221 -12.77 -29.81 -25.35
N LYS A 222 -12.96 -29.13 -26.49
CA LYS A 222 -12.34 -27.80 -26.69
C LYS A 222 -12.84 -26.75 -25.70
N PHE A 223 -14.11 -26.80 -25.29
CA PHE A 223 -14.65 -25.91 -24.27
C PHE A 223 -13.98 -26.12 -22.91
N LEU A 224 -13.64 -27.37 -22.58
CA LEU A 224 -12.86 -27.70 -21.39
C LEU A 224 -11.39 -27.31 -21.54
N ASP A 225 -10.75 -27.65 -22.66
CA ASP A 225 -9.34 -27.38 -22.97
C ASP A 225 -9.01 -25.88 -23.01
N SER A 226 -9.95 -25.04 -23.46
CA SER A 226 -9.85 -23.57 -23.45
C SER A 226 -10.15 -22.96 -22.07
N ASN A 227 -10.47 -23.79 -21.08
CA ASN A 227 -10.80 -23.41 -19.71
C ASN A 227 -12.06 -22.52 -19.60
N ALA A 228 -12.93 -22.53 -20.61
CA ALA A 228 -14.22 -21.82 -20.60
C ALA A 228 -15.16 -22.37 -19.51
N LEU A 229 -15.12 -23.68 -19.26
CA LEU A 229 -15.84 -24.30 -18.14
C LEU A 229 -15.31 -23.78 -16.79
N GLY A 230 -13.99 -23.66 -16.64
CA GLY A 230 -13.38 -23.13 -15.43
C GLY A 230 -13.82 -21.70 -15.12
N LEU A 231 -13.86 -20.83 -16.13
CA LEU A 231 -14.38 -19.46 -15.98
C LEU A 231 -15.85 -19.44 -15.59
N THR A 232 -16.67 -20.27 -16.26
CA THR A 232 -18.11 -20.39 -15.97
C THR A 232 -18.36 -20.82 -14.53
N VAL A 233 -17.64 -21.82 -14.03
CA VAL A 233 -17.76 -22.26 -12.64
C VAL A 233 -17.25 -21.19 -11.67
N THR A 234 -16.16 -20.50 -12.02
CA THR A 234 -15.60 -19.42 -11.18
C THR A 234 -16.58 -18.26 -11.02
N ALA A 235 -17.38 -17.97 -12.05
CA ALA A 235 -18.42 -16.94 -12.01
C ALA A 235 -19.55 -17.21 -11.00
N LEU A 236 -19.76 -18.47 -10.58
CA LEU A 236 -20.66 -18.81 -9.47
C LEU A 236 -20.23 -18.19 -8.13
N SER A 237 -18.99 -17.75 -8.01
CA SER A 237 -18.46 -17.05 -6.83
C SER A 237 -18.72 -15.53 -6.82
N SER A 238 -19.28 -14.99 -7.92
CA SER A 238 -19.60 -13.57 -8.04
C SER A 238 -20.62 -13.12 -7.00
N TYR A 239 -20.46 -11.90 -6.50
CA TYR A 239 -21.44 -11.26 -5.63
C TYR A 239 -22.70 -10.86 -6.41
N ASP A 240 -22.59 -10.63 -7.72
CA ASP A 240 -23.71 -10.25 -8.57
C ASP A 240 -24.63 -11.45 -8.90
N PRO A 241 -25.92 -11.42 -8.53
CA PRO A 241 -26.85 -12.51 -8.83
C PRO A 241 -27.03 -12.79 -10.32
N GLN A 242 -27.03 -11.76 -11.17
CA GLN A 242 -27.23 -11.93 -12.62
C GLN A 242 -26.05 -12.66 -13.26
N MET A 243 -24.82 -12.30 -12.86
CA MET A 243 -23.62 -13.03 -13.26
C MET A 243 -23.70 -14.51 -12.91
N ARG A 244 -24.17 -14.86 -11.70
CA ARG A 244 -24.36 -16.25 -11.29
C ARG A 244 -25.44 -16.96 -12.10
N ALA A 245 -26.56 -16.29 -12.38
CA ALA A 245 -27.66 -16.85 -13.15
C ALA A 245 -27.24 -17.24 -14.58
N ILE A 246 -26.48 -16.37 -15.27
CA ILE A 246 -25.93 -16.71 -16.60
C ILE A 246 -24.94 -17.86 -16.50
N ALA A 247 -24.06 -17.87 -15.50
CA ALA A 247 -23.14 -18.98 -15.30
C ALA A 247 -23.86 -20.32 -15.08
N TYR A 248 -24.92 -20.35 -14.26
CA TYR A 248 -25.76 -21.54 -14.08
C TYR A 248 -26.46 -21.96 -15.37
N HIS A 249 -26.95 -21.00 -16.16
CA HIS A 249 -27.55 -21.26 -17.45
C HIS A 249 -26.54 -21.94 -18.41
N VAL A 250 -25.34 -21.38 -18.52
CA VAL A 250 -24.25 -21.95 -19.35
C VAL A 250 -23.89 -23.36 -18.87
N LEU A 251 -23.80 -23.61 -17.55
CA LEU A 251 -23.52 -24.94 -17.03
C LEU A 251 -24.62 -25.96 -17.37
N ALA A 252 -25.88 -25.57 -17.26
CA ALA A 252 -27.01 -26.45 -17.60
C ALA A 252 -27.05 -26.75 -19.12
N ALA A 253 -26.81 -25.73 -19.95
CA ALA A 253 -26.73 -25.90 -21.40
C ALA A 253 -25.54 -26.78 -21.80
N TYR A 254 -24.36 -26.53 -21.23
CA TYR A 254 -23.16 -27.34 -21.44
C TYR A 254 -23.35 -28.79 -21.01
N TYR A 255 -24.00 -29.04 -19.87
CA TYR A 255 -24.32 -30.40 -19.40
C TYR A 255 -25.13 -31.18 -20.45
N SER A 256 -26.15 -30.54 -21.04
CA SER A 256 -27.00 -31.16 -22.06
C SER A 256 -26.20 -31.54 -23.33
N HIS A 257 -25.25 -30.70 -23.74
CA HIS A 257 -24.33 -31.03 -24.85
C HIS A 257 -23.36 -32.15 -24.47
N LEU A 258 -22.91 -32.16 -23.22
CA LEU A 258 -21.95 -33.14 -22.72
C LEU A 258 -22.54 -34.56 -22.65
N GLU A 259 -23.84 -34.72 -22.36
CA GLU A 259 -24.53 -36.02 -22.41
C GLU A 259 -24.41 -36.70 -23.79
N GLY A 260 -24.49 -35.92 -24.87
CA GLY A 260 -24.37 -36.40 -26.25
C GLY A 260 -22.96 -36.40 -26.83
N ALA A 261 -21.99 -35.81 -26.13
CA ALA A 261 -20.62 -35.67 -26.60
C ALA A 261 -19.90 -37.03 -26.68
N ARG A 262 -18.82 -37.11 -27.46
CA ARG A 262 -18.01 -38.34 -27.59
C ARG A 262 -16.52 -38.01 -27.48
N PHE A 263 -15.97 -38.17 -26.28
CA PHE A 263 -14.53 -38.08 -26.01
C PHE A 263 -14.18 -38.90 -24.77
N GLN A 264 -12.90 -39.23 -24.58
CA GLN A 264 -12.46 -40.21 -23.57
C GLN A 264 -12.84 -39.82 -22.14
N GLU A 265 -12.73 -38.53 -21.82
CA GLU A 265 -12.90 -37.97 -20.48
C GLU A 265 -14.36 -37.58 -20.16
N GLN A 266 -15.30 -37.84 -21.08
CA GLN A 266 -16.71 -37.42 -20.96
C GLN A 266 -17.34 -37.94 -19.66
N SER A 267 -17.14 -39.21 -19.32
CA SER A 267 -17.78 -39.83 -18.15
C SER A 267 -17.32 -39.20 -16.83
N GLN A 268 -16.02 -38.89 -16.73
CA GLN A 268 -15.43 -38.24 -15.55
C GLN A 268 -15.92 -36.80 -15.42
N LEU A 269 -16.06 -36.09 -16.55
CA LEU A 269 -16.56 -34.73 -16.55
C LEU A 269 -18.05 -34.66 -16.19
N LEU A 270 -18.87 -35.57 -16.74
CA LEU A 270 -20.29 -35.69 -16.36
C LEU A 270 -20.41 -35.93 -14.86
N TYR A 271 -19.62 -36.86 -14.33
CA TYR A 271 -19.62 -37.16 -12.91
C TYR A 271 -19.20 -35.96 -12.04
N LEU A 272 -18.18 -35.20 -12.44
CA LEU A 272 -17.82 -33.95 -11.77
C LEU A 272 -19.01 -32.97 -11.73
N LEU A 273 -19.70 -32.77 -12.85
CA LEU A 273 -20.86 -31.88 -12.93
C LEU A 273 -22.03 -32.41 -12.10
N ASP A 274 -22.26 -33.72 -12.04
CA ASP A 274 -23.29 -34.35 -11.20
C ASP A 274 -23.01 -34.14 -9.71
N VAL A 275 -21.77 -34.36 -9.27
CA VAL A 275 -21.36 -34.15 -7.87
C VAL A 275 -21.52 -32.69 -7.47
N VAL A 276 -21.20 -31.74 -8.37
CA VAL A 276 -21.41 -30.30 -8.15
C VAL A 276 -22.90 -29.97 -8.11
N ARG A 277 -23.69 -30.46 -9.07
CA ARG A 277 -25.14 -30.27 -9.18
C ARG A 277 -25.86 -30.76 -7.93
N ASN A 278 -25.52 -31.95 -7.44
CA ASN A 278 -26.12 -32.54 -6.25
C ASN A 278 -25.80 -31.75 -4.96
N GLY A 279 -24.71 -30.98 -4.95
CA GLY A 279 -24.35 -30.11 -3.82
C GLY A 279 -25.08 -28.76 -3.80
N ILE A 280 -25.70 -28.34 -4.91
CA ILE A 280 -26.42 -27.07 -5.02
C ILE A 280 -27.84 -27.24 -4.49
N ARG A 281 -28.18 -26.48 -3.45
CA ARG A 281 -29.48 -26.62 -2.74
C ARG A 281 -30.49 -25.52 -3.06
N THR A 282 -30.02 -24.36 -3.51
CA THR A 282 -30.85 -23.19 -3.82
C THR A 282 -30.57 -22.72 -5.23
N GLN A 283 -31.56 -22.11 -5.88
CA GLN A 283 -31.37 -21.46 -7.17
C GLN A 283 -30.32 -20.34 -7.04
N ASP A 284 -29.46 -20.22 -8.06
CA ASP A 284 -28.41 -19.21 -8.15
C ASP A 284 -27.51 -19.11 -6.89
N MET A 285 -27.30 -20.25 -6.24
CA MET A 285 -26.48 -20.38 -5.04
C MET A 285 -25.07 -19.82 -5.30
N ARG A 286 -24.61 -18.93 -4.43
CA ARG A 286 -23.24 -18.45 -4.49
C ARG A 286 -22.30 -19.50 -3.93
N LEU A 287 -21.27 -19.86 -4.69
CA LEU A 287 -20.16 -20.67 -4.19
C LEU A 287 -19.09 -19.77 -3.56
N THR A 288 -18.38 -20.28 -2.55
CA THR A 288 -17.14 -19.62 -2.13
C THR A 288 -16.11 -19.73 -3.26
N PHE A 289 -15.22 -18.74 -3.38
CA PHE A 289 -14.20 -18.76 -4.43
C PHE A 289 -13.30 -20.00 -4.33
N THR A 290 -12.97 -20.46 -3.12
CA THR A 290 -12.21 -21.69 -2.90
C THR A 290 -12.89 -22.93 -3.52
N LEU A 291 -14.22 -23.06 -3.40
CA LEU A 291 -14.97 -24.16 -4.01
C LEU A 291 -14.98 -24.06 -5.53
N ALA A 292 -15.27 -22.86 -6.06
CA ALA A 292 -15.32 -22.64 -7.50
C ALA A 292 -13.95 -22.92 -8.16
N LEU A 293 -12.86 -22.48 -7.51
CA LEU A 293 -11.50 -22.74 -7.95
C LEU A 293 -11.13 -24.23 -7.89
N PHE A 294 -11.57 -24.96 -6.86
CA PHE A 294 -11.40 -26.42 -6.78
C PHE A 294 -12.03 -27.10 -8.01
N ILE A 295 -13.27 -26.76 -8.32
CA ILE A 295 -14.01 -27.38 -9.42
C ILE A 295 -13.36 -27.04 -10.77
N ALA A 296 -12.96 -25.78 -10.99
CA ALA A 296 -12.26 -25.36 -12.20
C ALA A 296 -10.93 -26.12 -12.39
N LYS A 297 -10.13 -26.26 -11.32
CA LYS A 297 -8.89 -27.04 -11.36
C LYS A 297 -9.14 -28.54 -11.55
N ALA A 298 -10.15 -29.11 -10.89
CA ALA A 298 -10.51 -30.51 -11.06
C ALA A 298 -10.93 -30.81 -12.51
N ALA A 299 -11.71 -29.91 -13.13
CA ALA A 299 -12.13 -30.03 -14.52
C ALA A 299 -10.93 -30.08 -15.48
N LEU A 300 -9.91 -29.22 -15.29
CA LEU A 300 -8.68 -29.30 -16.08
C LEU A 300 -7.83 -30.52 -15.75
N GLN A 301 -7.80 -30.96 -14.49
CA GLN A 301 -7.02 -32.12 -14.07
C GLN A 301 -7.50 -33.40 -14.77
N ILE A 302 -8.80 -33.51 -15.07
CA ILE A 302 -9.40 -34.64 -15.81
C ILE A 302 -8.72 -34.86 -17.18
N LEU A 303 -8.23 -33.80 -17.83
CA LEU A 303 -7.55 -33.87 -19.12
C LEU A 303 -6.10 -34.36 -19.03
N LYS A 304 -5.59 -34.62 -17.82
CA LYS A 304 -4.18 -34.92 -17.56
C LYS A 304 -4.00 -36.24 -16.81
N PRO A 305 -4.33 -37.39 -17.44
CA PRO A 305 -4.21 -38.70 -16.80
C PRO A 305 -2.77 -39.08 -16.42
N GLU A 306 -1.78 -38.40 -17.01
CA GLU A 306 -0.35 -38.60 -16.76
C GLU A 306 0.11 -38.04 -15.40
N GLU A 307 -0.62 -37.09 -14.82
CA GLU A 307 -0.26 -36.44 -13.56
C GLU A 307 -0.87 -37.16 -12.36
N HIS A 308 -0.11 -37.33 -11.26
CA HIS A 308 -0.57 -38.00 -10.03
C HIS A 308 -1.89 -37.44 -9.46
N MET A 309 -2.08 -36.12 -9.58
CA MET A 309 -3.30 -35.47 -9.09
C MET A 309 -4.58 -35.92 -9.82
N TYR A 310 -4.49 -36.42 -11.06
CA TYR A 310 -5.65 -36.98 -11.76
C TYR A 310 -6.26 -38.15 -10.99
N LEU A 311 -5.42 -39.09 -10.54
CA LEU A 311 -5.89 -40.26 -9.80
C LEU A 311 -6.52 -39.84 -8.46
N LYS A 312 -5.88 -38.89 -7.77
CA LYS A 312 -6.34 -38.38 -6.47
C LYS A 312 -7.66 -37.64 -6.56
N VAL A 313 -7.82 -36.75 -7.55
CA VAL A 313 -9.07 -36.04 -7.79
C VAL A 313 -10.17 -37.01 -8.22
N SER A 314 -9.87 -37.97 -9.11
CA SER A 314 -10.85 -38.96 -9.56
C SER A 314 -11.34 -39.84 -8.39
N ASN A 315 -10.44 -40.33 -7.55
CA ASN A 315 -10.81 -41.12 -6.36
C ASN A 315 -11.60 -40.29 -5.33
N PHE A 316 -11.24 -39.01 -5.14
CA PHE A 316 -12.02 -38.09 -4.32
C PHE A 316 -13.43 -37.94 -4.88
N LEU A 317 -13.57 -37.67 -6.18
CA LEU A 317 -14.89 -37.55 -6.80
C LEU A 317 -15.69 -38.84 -6.60
N LEU A 318 -15.16 -40.00 -7.00
CA LEU A 318 -15.87 -41.29 -6.95
C LEU A 318 -16.30 -41.72 -5.53
N SER A 319 -15.68 -41.17 -4.49
CA SER A 319 -16.06 -41.44 -3.09
C SER A 319 -17.19 -40.56 -2.56
N HIS A 320 -17.68 -39.59 -3.35
CA HIS A 320 -18.68 -38.61 -2.92
C HIS A 320 -19.86 -38.55 -3.88
N GLU A 321 -21.08 -38.71 -3.35
CA GLU A 321 -22.32 -38.55 -4.14
C GLU A 321 -22.63 -37.07 -4.46
N TYR A 322 -22.14 -36.15 -3.62
CA TYR A 322 -22.30 -34.71 -3.78
C TYR A 322 -21.13 -33.93 -3.19
N LEU A 323 -20.85 -32.74 -3.74
CA LEU A 323 -19.82 -31.85 -3.22
C LEU A 323 -20.34 -31.11 -1.98
N ASN A 324 -19.67 -31.27 -0.85
CA ASN A 324 -20.05 -30.56 0.37
C ASN A 324 -19.62 -29.08 0.30
N MET A 325 -20.59 -28.19 0.14
CA MET A 325 -20.37 -26.74 -0.01
C MET A 325 -19.96 -26.01 1.28
N ASP A 326 -19.95 -26.70 2.43
CA ASP A 326 -19.52 -26.17 3.73
C ASP A 326 -18.09 -26.59 4.12
N LYS A 327 -17.35 -27.26 3.23
CA LYS A 327 -15.97 -27.69 3.49
C LYS A 327 -15.06 -27.43 2.29
N VAL A 328 -13.76 -27.24 2.55
CA VAL A 328 -12.75 -27.28 1.49
C VAL A 328 -12.65 -28.72 0.96
N PRO A 329 -12.91 -28.98 -0.33
CA PRO A 329 -12.96 -30.34 -0.85
C PRO A 329 -11.58 -31.01 -0.82
N GLY A 330 -11.55 -32.29 -0.41
CA GLY A 330 -10.34 -33.12 -0.42
C GLY A 330 -9.23 -32.71 0.56
N PHE A 331 -9.37 -31.63 1.35
CA PHE A 331 -8.28 -31.09 2.19
C PHE A 331 -7.59 -32.17 3.04
N TYR A 332 -8.34 -32.88 3.88
CA TYR A 332 -7.77 -33.90 4.78
C TYR A 332 -7.23 -35.10 4.02
N GLN A 333 -7.90 -35.51 2.95
CA GLN A 333 -7.50 -36.68 2.16
C GLN A 333 -6.15 -36.44 1.47
N PHE A 334 -5.95 -35.26 0.91
CA PHE A 334 -4.72 -34.91 0.18
C PHE A 334 -3.59 -34.48 1.12
N PHE A 335 -3.92 -33.75 2.20
CA PHE A 335 -2.91 -33.25 3.14
C PHE A 335 -2.26 -34.38 3.96
N TYR A 336 -3.05 -35.35 4.41
CA TYR A 336 -2.61 -36.51 5.19
C TYR A 336 -2.42 -37.77 4.33
N SER A 337 -2.26 -37.63 3.01
CA SER A 337 -1.99 -38.76 2.12
C SER A 337 -0.71 -39.48 2.52
N SER A 338 -0.74 -40.81 2.47
CA SER A 338 0.39 -41.70 2.77
C SER A 338 1.18 -42.12 1.53
N ASP A 339 0.88 -41.54 0.37
CA ASP A 339 1.52 -41.90 -0.90
C ASP A 339 2.93 -41.34 -1.02
N PHE A 340 3.76 -41.97 -1.86
CA PHE A 340 5.11 -41.48 -2.18
C PHE A 340 5.12 -40.06 -2.75
N GLU A 341 4.05 -39.64 -3.42
CA GLU A 341 3.87 -38.30 -3.99
C GLU A 341 3.11 -37.32 -3.09
N GLN A 342 3.09 -37.54 -1.77
CA GLN A 342 2.42 -36.66 -0.80
C GLN A 342 2.77 -35.17 -0.99
N LYS A 343 4.01 -34.84 -1.37
CA LYS A 343 4.42 -33.44 -1.61
C LYS A 343 3.66 -32.78 -2.77
N THR A 344 3.36 -33.54 -3.83
CA THR A 344 2.57 -33.05 -4.97
C THR A 344 1.14 -32.76 -4.54
N GLU A 345 0.57 -33.64 -3.71
CA GLU A 345 -0.78 -33.49 -3.15
C GLU A 345 -0.87 -32.30 -2.18
N GLN A 346 0.11 -32.14 -1.30
CA GLN A 346 0.22 -30.99 -0.39
C GLN A 346 0.38 -29.69 -1.16
N LYS A 347 1.25 -29.65 -2.18
CA LYS A 347 1.42 -28.49 -3.06
C LYS A 347 0.10 -28.11 -3.73
N TRP A 348 -0.70 -29.08 -4.14
CA TRP A 348 -2.01 -28.85 -4.73
C TRP A 348 -2.99 -28.21 -3.73
N VAL A 349 -3.05 -28.73 -2.50
CA VAL A 349 -3.88 -28.18 -1.41
C VAL A 349 -3.43 -26.77 -1.02
N PHE A 350 -2.12 -26.55 -0.81
CA PHE A 350 -1.59 -25.24 -0.51
C PHE A 350 -1.85 -24.25 -1.66
N GLY A 351 -1.71 -24.70 -2.91
CA GLY A 351 -2.05 -23.90 -4.09
C GLY A 351 -3.53 -23.51 -4.13
N LEU A 352 -4.44 -24.41 -3.74
CA LEU A 352 -5.86 -24.12 -3.62
C LEU A 352 -6.15 -23.08 -2.53
N LEU A 353 -5.52 -23.19 -1.35
CA LEU A 353 -5.71 -22.23 -0.26
C LEU A 353 -5.10 -20.86 -0.56
N ARG A 354 -3.86 -20.83 -1.08
CA ARG A 354 -3.17 -19.59 -1.46
C ARG A 354 -4.00 -18.78 -2.44
N GLN A 355 -4.48 -19.42 -3.49
CA GLN A 355 -5.23 -18.74 -4.55
C GLN A 355 -6.71 -18.57 -4.16
N GLY A 356 -7.25 -19.44 -3.31
CA GLY A 356 -8.68 -19.57 -3.04
C GLY A 356 -9.24 -18.67 -1.93
N ILE A 357 -8.42 -18.14 -1.01
CA ILE A 357 -8.90 -17.29 0.10
C ILE A 357 -8.88 -15.83 -0.34
N ARG A 358 -10.06 -15.30 -0.71
CA ARG A 358 -10.21 -13.92 -1.22
C ARG A 358 -11.19 -13.06 -0.45
N ASP A 359 -12.15 -13.68 0.22
CA ASP A 359 -13.17 -12.98 0.98
C ASP A 359 -13.42 -13.63 2.35
N LYS A 360 -14.29 -12.97 3.12
CA LYS A 360 -14.70 -13.43 4.44
C LYS A 360 -15.32 -14.84 4.40
N GLN A 361 -16.09 -15.18 3.37
CA GLN A 361 -16.77 -16.47 3.28
C GLN A 361 -15.76 -17.61 3.05
N CYS A 362 -14.71 -17.36 2.25
CA CYS A 362 -13.61 -18.29 2.05
C CYS A 362 -12.81 -18.52 3.33
N TYR A 363 -12.57 -17.45 4.11
CA TYR A 363 -11.95 -17.57 5.43
C TYR A 363 -12.80 -18.43 6.38
N GLU A 364 -14.09 -18.15 6.50
CA GLU A 364 -15.00 -18.92 7.36
C GLU A 364 -15.05 -20.40 6.97
N LEU A 365 -15.06 -20.72 5.67
CA LEU A 365 -15.01 -22.09 5.17
C LEU A 365 -13.80 -22.85 5.71
N CYS A 366 -12.63 -22.20 5.73
CA CYS A 366 -11.39 -22.79 6.24
C CYS A 366 -11.37 -22.84 7.77
N ALA A 367 -11.87 -21.81 8.44
CA ALA A 367 -11.89 -21.71 9.90
C ALA A 367 -12.82 -22.75 10.55
N ARG A 368 -14.02 -22.98 10.01
CA ARG A 368 -15.01 -23.94 10.55
C ARG A 368 -14.50 -25.38 10.67
N ARG A 369 -13.50 -25.74 9.87
CA ARG A 369 -12.88 -27.07 9.88
C ARG A 369 -11.50 -27.08 10.55
N GLY A 370 -11.04 -25.96 11.09
CA GLY A 370 -9.75 -25.89 11.77
C GLY A 370 -8.54 -26.02 10.84
N ILE A 371 -8.68 -25.66 9.55
CA ILE A 371 -7.57 -25.71 8.57
C ILE A 371 -6.40 -24.84 9.05
N PHE A 372 -6.70 -23.64 9.58
CA PHE A 372 -5.67 -22.74 10.11
C PHE A 372 -4.88 -23.35 11.28
N HIS A 373 -5.53 -24.08 12.19
CA HIS A 373 -4.81 -24.80 13.25
C HIS A 373 -3.84 -25.82 12.66
N ILE A 374 -4.30 -26.60 11.68
CA ILE A 374 -3.49 -27.65 11.03
C ILE A 374 -2.26 -27.06 10.36
N ILE A 375 -2.42 -26.00 9.54
CA ILE A 375 -1.28 -25.41 8.82
C ILE A 375 -0.32 -24.68 9.76
N LEU A 376 -0.82 -24.01 10.82
CA LEU A 376 0.03 -23.35 11.82
C LEU A 376 0.84 -24.38 12.64
N SER A 377 0.24 -25.52 12.98
CA SER A 377 0.95 -26.64 13.61
C SER A 377 1.95 -27.30 12.66
N PHE A 378 1.58 -27.47 11.38
CA PHE A 378 2.44 -28.06 10.37
C PHE A 378 3.69 -27.22 10.11
N PHE A 379 3.61 -25.90 10.19
CA PHE A 379 4.74 -24.98 9.97
C PHE A 379 6.00 -25.32 10.82
N HIS A 380 5.79 -25.78 12.06
CA HIS A 380 6.87 -26.17 12.97
C HIS A 380 7.22 -27.67 12.90
N SER A 381 6.54 -28.44 12.05
CA SER A 381 6.84 -29.85 11.83
C SER A 381 8.15 -30.00 11.06
N PRO A 382 9.00 -31.00 11.39
CA PRO A 382 10.17 -31.33 10.58
C PRO A 382 9.82 -31.80 9.15
N LEU A 383 8.53 -32.09 8.89
CA LEU A 383 8.03 -32.47 7.57
C LEU A 383 7.72 -31.25 6.68
N CYS A 384 7.68 -30.04 7.24
CA CYS A 384 7.41 -28.82 6.50
C CYS A 384 8.72 -28.27 5.91
N ASP A 385 8.79 -28.17 4.59
CA ASP A 385 9.91 -27.53 3.91
C ASP A 385 9.74 -26.00 3.85
N GLU A 386 10.80 -25.30 3.48
CA GLU A 386 10.83 -23.83 3.37
C GLU A 386 9.79 -23.30 2.36
N ALA A 387 9.52 -24.07 1.30
CA ALA A 387 8.50 -23.73 0.33
C ALA A 387 7.10 -23.75 0.96
N ALA A 388 6.76 -24.80 1.70
CA ALA A 388 5.50 -24.90 2.43
C ALA A 388 5.38 -23.85 3.53
N GLN A 389 6.47 -23.51 4.23
CA GLN A 389 6.46 -22.41 5.21
C GLN A 389 6.08 -21.07 4.57
N ASN A 390 6.67 -20.75 3.40
CA ASN A 390 6.32 -19.54 2.65
C ASN A 390 4.87 -19.58 2.16
N TRP A 391 4.38 -20.73 1.70
CA TRP A 391 2.98 -20.90 1.29
C TRP A 391 2.00 -20.66 2.44
N ILE A 392 2.32 -21.11 3.65
CA ILE A 392 1.49 -20.88 4.84
C ILE A 392 1.43 -19.39 5.17
N LEU A 393 2.57 -18.68 5.11
CA LEU A 393 2.59 -17.23 5.34
C LEU A 393 1.79 -16.48 4.29
N GLU A 394 1.85 -16.87 3.01
CA GLU A 394 1.02 -16.29 1.97
C GLU A 394 -0.49 -16.55 2.18
N ILE A 395 -0.87 -17.75 2.61
CA ILE A 395 -2.26 -18.08 2.98
C ILE A 395 -2.75 -17.15 4.10
N LEU A 396 -1.93 -16.96 5.14
CA LEU A 396 -2.24 -16.06 6.25
C LEU A 396 -2.32 -14.61 5.78
N GLN A 397 -1.45 -14.18 4.87
CA GLN A 397 -1.46 -12.84 4.32
C GLN A 397 -2.72 -12.57 3.50
N ASN A 398 -3.16 -13.53 2.67
CA ASN A 398 -4.40 -13.41 1.91
C ASN A 398 -5.63 -13.38 2.84
N ALA A 399 -5.64 -14.20 3.89
CA ALA A 399 -6.69 -14.13 4.90
C ALA A 399 -6.68 -12.80 5.69
N ALA A 400 -5.50 -12.21 5.93
CA ALA A 400 -5.33 -10.94 6.64
C ALA A 400 -5.82 -9.71 5.85
N GLN A 401 -6.08 -9.82 4.54
CA GLN A 401 -6.62 -8.72 3.73
C GLN A 401 -8.05 -8.34 4.13
N VAL A 402 -8.79 -9.27 4.74
CA VAL A 402 -10.16 -9.04 5.23
C VAL A 402 -10.11 -8.64 6.70
N ALA A 403 -10.52 -7.42 7.05
CA ALA A 403 -10.38 -6.86 8.40
C ALA A 403 -10.94 -7.77 9.52
N ARG A 404 -12.12 -8.37 9.32
CA ARG A 404 -12.71 -9.29 10.32
C ARG A 404 -11.86 -10.57 10.48
N SER A 405 -11.42 -11.15 9.37
CA SER A 405 -10.56 -12.33 9.37
C SER A 405 -9.21 -12.02 10.01
N ALA A 406 -8.61 -10.87 9.74
CA ALA A 406 -7.37 -10.41 10.36
C ALA A 406 -7.49 -10.35 11.89
N TYR A 407 -8.59 -9.79 12.40
CA TYR A 407 -8.85 -9.74 13.84
C TYR A 407 -9.09 -11.13 14.45
N GLU A 408 -9.91 -11.96 13.80
CA GLU A 408 -10.21 -13.33 14.26
C GLU A 408 -8.95 -14.20 14.25
N ILE A 409 -8.07 -14.08 13.26
CA ILE A 409 -6.80 -14.83 13.22
C ILE A 409 -5.89 -14.47 14.41
N ILE A 410 -5.76 -13.18 14.73
CA ILE A 410 -4.92 -12.76 15.85
C ILE A 410 -5.50 -13.27 17.18
N ARG A 411 -6.82 -13.11 17.37
CA ARG A 411 -7.49 -13.47 18.62
C ARG A 411 -7.60 -14.99 18.83
N ASP A 412 -8.10 -15.71 17.83
CA ASP A 412 -8.51 -17.12 17.97
C ASP A 412 -7.33 -18.10 17.82
N TYR A 413 -6.28 -17.70 17.10
CA TYR A 413 -5.10 -18.52 16.84
C TYR A 413 -3.82 -18.00 17.51
N SER A 414 -3.93 -16.92 18.31
CA SER A 414 -2.79 -16.25 18.96
C SER A 414 -1.65 -15.99 17.98
N LEU A 415 -1.98 -15.48 16.78
CA LEU A 415 -1.04 -15.42 15.66
C LEU A 415 0.23 -14.62 15.99
N LEU A 416 0.12 -13.55 16.77
CA LEU A 416 1.28 -12.74 17.16
C LEU A 416 2.25 -13.55 18.03
N THR A 417 1.75 -14.37 18.95
CA THR A 417 2.56 -15.30 19.75
C THR A 417 3.19 -16.39 18.87
N TRP A 418 2.45 -16.90 17.89
CA TRP A 418 2.99 -17.85 16.92
C TRP A 418 4.12 -17.24 16.08
N ILE A 419 3.97 -15.98 15.62
CA ILE A 419 5.04 -15.25 14.91
C ILE A 419 6.27 -15.06 15.80
N LEU A 420 6.09 -14.76 17.09
CA LEU A 420 7.22 -14.64 18.03
C LEU A 420 8.05 -15.93 18.08
N HIS A 421 7.41 -17.09 18.08
CA HIS A 421 8.12 -18.37 18.08
C HIS A 421 8.98 -18.57 16.82
N ILE A 422 8.53 -18.07 15.66
CA ILE A 422 9.36 -18.04 14.43
C ILE A 422 10.60 -17.17 14.63
N LEU A 423 10.43 -16.01 15.28
CA LEU A 423 11.50 -15.04 15.52
C LEU A 423 12.50 -15.45 16.61
N GLU A 424 12.22 -16.50 17.39
CA GLU A 424 13.17 -17.08 18.35
C GLU A 424 14.35 -17.77 17.65
N SER A 425 14.14 -18.22 16.41
CA SER A 425 15.20 -18.85 15.62
C SER A 425 16.34 -17.85 15.34
N LYS A 426 17.59 -18.27 15.56
CA LYS A 426 18.77 -17.41 15.37
C LYS A 426 19.03 -17.05 13.92
N PHE A 427 18.59 -17.90 13.00
CA PHE A 427 18.79 -17.75 11.58
C PHE A 427 17.44 -17.89 10.87
N LEU A 428 17.01 -16.80 10.25
CA LEU A 428 15.85 -16.75 9.39
C LEU A 428 16.31 -16.53 7.95
N GLU A 429 15.74 -17.27 7.02
CA GLU A 429 15.95 -17.03 5.61
C GLU A 429 15.33 -15.70 5.18
N THR A 430 15.89 -15.08 4.12
CA THR A 430 15.39 -13.79 3.60
C THR A 430 13.94 -13.85 3.12
N PRO A 431 13.49 -14.85 2.33
CA PRO A 431 12.09 -14.94 1.92
C PRO A 431 11.13 -15.07 3.10
N LEU A 432 11.48 -15.92 4.09
CA LEU A 432 10.67 -16.12 5.28
C LEU A 432 10.51 -14.82 6.07
N LEU A 433 11.61 -14.11 6.31
CA LEU A 433 11.60 -12.82 7.01
C LEU A 433 10.78 -11.76 6.26
N SER A 434 10.90 -11.70 4.94
CA SER A 434 10.11 -10.81 4.07
C SER A 434 8.61 -11.06 4.20
N ASN A 435 8.21 -12.33 4.22
CA ASN A 435 6.81 -12.73 4.33
C ASN A 435 6.25 -12.44 5.73
N VAL A 436 7.04 -12.64 6.80
CA VAL A 436 6.63 -12.26 8.16
C VAL A 436 6.44 -10.75 8.30
N ILE A 437 7.35 -9.92 7.76
CA ILE A 437 7.21 -8.45 7.75
C ILE A 437 5.94 -8.04 6.99
N SER A 438 5.70 -8.63 5.83
CA SER A 438 4.54 -8.33 4.99
C SER A 438 3.22 -8.74 5.66
N LEU A 439 3.19 -9.90 6.34
CA LEU A 439 2.05 -10.37 7.11
C LEU A 439 1.74 -9.43 8.28
N LEU A 440 2.74 -9.05 9.08
CA LEU A 440 2.56 -8.12 10.21
C LEU A 440 2.07 -6.75 9.75
N HIS A 441 2.64 -6.22 8.67
CA HIS A 441 2.19 -4.97 8.07
C HIS A 441 0.74 -5.06 7.60
N THR A 442 0.39 -6.13 6.87
CA THR A 442 -0.98 -6.36 6.38
C THR A 442 -1.95 -6.44 7.56
N LEU A 443 -1.66 -7.26 8.58
CA LEU A 443 -2.49 -7.40 9.77
C LEU A 443 -2.69 -6.07 10.51
N TRP A 444 -1.65 -5.24 10.62
CA TRP A 444 -1.77 -3.95 11.29
C TRP A 444 -2.66 -2.98 10.49
N VAL A 445 -2.35 -2.80 9.20
CA VAL A 445 -3.08 -1.87 8.33
C VAL A 445 -4.55 -2.26 8.17
N THR A 446 -4.86 -3.55 8.01
CA THR A 446 -6.24 -3.99 7.82
C THR A 446 -7.08 -3.92 9.10
N ASN A 447 -6.47 -4.13 10.27
CA ASN A 447 -7.15 -3.94 11.56
C ASN A 447 -7.34 -2.46 11.92
N LEU A 448 -6.45 -1.57 11.46
CA LEU A 448 -6.67 -0.13 11.54
C LEU A 448 -7.81 0.31 10.61
N GLY A 449 -7.90 -0.23 9.39
CA GLY A 449 -8.89 0.14 8.37
C GLY A 449 -8.69 1.56 7.81
N ASP A 450 -9.66 2.09 7.05
CA ASP A 450 -9.68 3.47 6.52
C ASP A 450 -9.66 4.57 7.62
N LYS A 451 -9.64 4.17 8.91
CA LYS A 451 -9.64 5.05 10.08
C LYS A 451 -8.41 5.97 10.17
N ALA A 452 -7.37 5.71 9.38
CA ALA A 452 -6.19 6.58 9.30
C ALA A 452 -6.38 7.80 8.39
N VAL A 453 -7.22 7.71 7.35
CA VAL A 453 -7.43 8.79 6.36
C VAL A 453 -8.33 9.90 6.92
N GLU A 454 -9.20 9.56 7.89
CA GLU A 454 -9.99 10.54 8.65
C GLU A 454 -9.16 11.38 9.64
N TRP A 455 -7.90 11.02 9.92
CA TRP A 455 -7.06 11.73 10.89
C TRP A 455 -6.38 12.99 10.32
N ASP A 456 -6.05 13.01 9.02
CA ASP A 456 -5.47 14.19 8.37
C ASP A 456 -6.52 15.22 7.90
N SER A 457 -7.81 14.84 7.89
CA SER A 457 -8.89 15.62 7.26
C SER A 457 -9.81 16.35 8.24
N GLN A 458 -9.54 16.33 9.54
CA GLN A 458 -10.40 17.02 10.52
C GLN A 458 -10.26 18.54 10.43
N ARG A 459 -11.05 19.15 9.53
CA ARG A 459 -11.48 20.53 9.67
C ARG A 459 -12.37 20.65 10.92
N PRO A 460 -12.18 21.67 11.77
CA PRO A 460 -12.98 21.83 12.97
C PRO A 460 -14.32 22.47 12.59
N CYS A 461 -15.30 21.68 12.14
CA CYS A 461 -16.72 22.06 12.11
C CYS A 461 -17.62 20.89 11.65
N GLN A 462 -18.21 20.16 12.59
CA GLN A 462 -19.66 19.87 12.71
C GLN A 462 -19.87 18.72 13.72
N PRO A 463 -20.79 18.87 14.70
CA PRO A 463 -21.12 17.80 15.63
C PRO A 463 -22.21 16.92 15.02
N SER A 464 -21.82 15.91 14.24
CA SER A 464 -22.71 14.79 13.93
C SER A 464 -22.40 13.62 14.87
N SER A 465 -23.46 12.91 15.26
CA SER A 465 -23.50 11.84 16.26
C SER A 465 -22.40 10.79 16.08
N GLN A 466 -21.27 10.95 16.78
CA GLN A 466 -20.20 9.97 16.85
C GLN A 466 -20.53 8.96 17.96
N GLU A 467 -21.05 7.79 17.60
CA GLU A 467 -20.76 6.60 18.42
C GLU A 467 -19.23 6.48 18.51
N PRO A 468 -18.64 6.22 19.71
CA PRO A 468 -17.20 6.12 19.83
C PRO A 468 -16.71 4.99 18.93
N ALA A 469 -16.05 5.34 17.84
CA ALA A 469 -15.51 4.39 16.88
C ALA A 469 -14.73 3.31 17.64
N LYS A 470 -15.12 2.03 17.48
CA LYS A 470 -14.47 0.91 18.17
C LYS A 470 -12.95 0.95 17.90
N ARG A 471 -12.20 1.37 18.92
CA ARG A 471 -10.73 1.43 18.90
C ARG A 471 -10.16 0.03 19.14
N LEU A 472 -8.98 -0.25 18.59
CA LEU A 472 -8.27 -1.48 18.91
C LEU A 472 -7.90 -1.47 20.39
N ALA A 473 -8.02 -2.63 21.05
CA ALA A 473 -7.66 -2.75 22.45
C ALA A 473 -6.16 -2.48 22.64
N LEU A 474 -5.79 -1.71 23.67
CA LEU A 474 -4.39 -1.35 23.94
C LEU A 474 -3.50 -2.59 24.11
N HIS A 475 -4.05 -3.70 24.62
CA HIS A 475 -3.34 -4.98 24.72
C HIS A 475 -2.85 -5.46 23.35
N LEU A 476 -3.70 -5.43 22.33
CA LEU A 476 -3.35 -5.86 20.98
C LEU A 476 -2.24 -4.97 20.40
N VAL A 477 -2.34 -3.65 20.62
CA VAL A 477 -1.30 -2.69 20.20
C VAL A 477 0.04 -3.00 20.86
N ASN A 478 0.04 -3.34 22.16
CA ASN A 478 1.26 -3.70 22.88
C ASN A 478 1.85 -5.05 22.39
N GLU A 479 1.02 -6.02 22.00
CA GLU A 479 1.51 -7.27 21.39
C GLU A 479 2.20 -7.00 20.06
N PHE A 480 1.57 -6.20 19.17
CA PHE A 480 2.20 -5.79 17.91
C PHE A 480 3.54 -5.10 18.15
N LEU A 481 3.58 -4.15 19.09
CA LEU A 481 4.82 -3.44 19.45
C LEU A 481 5.90 -4.42 19.90
N TYR A 482 5.56 -5.39 20.76
CA TYR A 482 6.50 -6.39 21.24
C TYR A 482 7.03 -7.28 20.10
N VAL A 483 6.16 -7.76 19.20
CA VAL A 483 6.59 -8.55 18.03
C VAL A 483 7.54 -7.75 17.13
N LEU A 484 7.24 -6.47 16.89
CA LEU A 484 8.09 -5.59 16.08
C LEU A 484 9.47 -5.33 16.72
N ILE A 485 9.53 -5.17 18.04
CA ILE A 485 10.79 -5.03 18.79
C ILE A 485 11.65 -6.30 18.66
N VAL A 486 11.05 -7.48 18.74
CA VAL A 486 11.79 -8.74 18.54
C VAL A 486 12.26 -8.88 17.08
N LEU A 487 11.39 -8.55 16.11
CA LEU A 487 11.66 -8.60 14.67
C LEU A 487 12.82 -7.69 14.25
N MET A 488 12.98 -6.53 14.90
CA MET A 488 14.08 -5.60 14.67
C MET A 488 15.46 -6.28 14.73
N LYS A 489 15.64 -7.27 15.61
CA LYS A 489 16.92 -8.02 15.74
C LYS A 489 17.30 -8.78 14.47
N HIS A 490 16.35 -9.05 13.59
CA HIS A 490 16.55 -9.81 12.35
C HIS A 490 16.75 -8.95 11.10
N LEU A 491 16.58 -7.62 11.21
CA LEU A 491 16.82 -6.70 10.09
C LEU A 491 18.25 -6.85 9.53
N ARG A 492 18.34 -6.79 8.19
CA ARG A 492 19.58 -6.93 7.43
C ARG A 492 19.51 -6.21 6.08
N PRO A 493 20.65 -5.87 5.46
CA PRO A 493 20.69 -5.13 4.20
C PRO A 493 20.19 -5.92 2.98
N THR A 494 20.04 -7.24 3.08
CA THR A 494 19.54 -8.09 1.98
C THR A 494 18.02 -8.07 1.83
N LEU A 495 17.31 -7.33 2.69
CA LEU A 495 15.86 -7.15 2.58
C LEU A 495 15.55 -6.17 1.46
N ALA A 496 14.50 -6.44 0.69
CA ALA A 496 14.06 -5.50 -0.33
C ALA A 496 13.44 -4.22 0.31
N PRO A 497 13.47 -3.08 -0.39
CA PRO A 497 13.11 -1.78 0.19
C PRO A 497 11.66 -1.67 0.64
N VAL A 498 10.75 -2.35 -0.06
CA VAL A 498 9.32 -2.38 0.28
C VAL A 498 9.12 -3.00 1.67
N GLN A 499 9.87 -4.06 1.99
CA GLN A 499 9.81 -4.72 3.29
C GLN A 499 10.38 -3.83 4.39
N LEU A 500 11.46 -3.09 4.12
CA LEU A 500 12.01 -2.11 5.06
C LEU A 500 10.98 -1.00 5.35
N THR A 501 10.37 -0.45 4.30
CA THR A 501 9.32 0.58 4.42
C THR A 501 8.11 0.05 5.20
N ASN A 502 7.67 -1.17 4.90
CA ASN A 502 6.58 -1.83 5.62
C ASN A 502 6.93 -2.00 7.10
N PHE A 503 8.15 -2.42 7.44
CA PHE A 503 8.58 -2.57 8.84
C PHE A 503 8.59 -1.23 9.58
N PHE A 504 9.33 -0.24 9.07
CA PHE A 504 9.46 1.07 9.73
C PHE A 504 8.11 1.80 9.76
N GLY A 505 7.32 1.73 8.69
CA GLY A 505 5.98 2.33 8.63
C GLY A 505 5.00 1.69 9.60
N THR A 506 5.07 0.36 9.77
CA THR A 506 4.24 -0.35 10.77
C THR A 506 4.65 0.02 12.19
N LEU A 507 5.95 0.03 12.50
CA LEU A 507 6.45 0.39 13.83
C LEU A 507 6.08 1.84 14.20
N ASP A 508 6.31 2.78 13.29
CA ASP A 508 5.91 4.18 13.46
C ASP A 508 4.39 4.32 13.68
N SER A 509 3.59 3.64 12.85
CA SER A 509 2.12 3.67 12.96
C SER A 509 1.62 3.09 14.29
N VAL A 510 2.21 1.99 14.77
CA VAL A 510 1.89 1.39 16.08
C VAL A 510 2.22 2.34 17.22
N LEU A 511 3.39 2.98 17.19
CA LEU A 511 3.82 3.94 18.21
C LEU A 511 2.91 5.17 18.24
N ARG A 512 2.62 5.74 17.07
CA ARG A 512 1.69 6.87 16.92
C ARG A 512 0.31 6.53 17.46
N TYR A 513 -0.26 5.41 17.02
CA TYR A 513 -1.58 4.96 17.48
C TYR A 513 -1.62 4.76 18.99
N ARG A 514 -0.58 4.13 19.56
CA ARG A 514 -0.46 3.93 21.00
C ARG A 514 -0.42 5.26 21.76
N ALA A 515 0.34 6.24 21.28
CA ALA A 515 0.43 7.56 21.90
C ALA A 515 -0.94 8.27 21.90
N THR A 516 -1.66 8.26 20.77
CA THR A 516 -3.01 8.83 20.66
C THR A 516 -4.01 8.13 21.59
N VAL A 517 -3.95 6.79 21.66
CA VAL A 517 -4.82 6.03 22.56
C VAL A 517 -4.51 6.41 24.01
N ILE A 518 -3.25 6.40 24.43
CA ILE A 518 -2.85 6.77 25.80
C ILE A 518 -3.27 8.20 26.14
N GLN A 519 -3.09 9.16 25.23
CA GLN A 519 -3.54 10.53 25.44
C GLN A 519 -5.05 10.59 25.70
N ALA A 520 -5.86 9.90 24.89
CA ALA A 520 -7.29 9.82 25.14
C ALA A 520 -7.65 9.11 26.46
N PHE A 521 -6.87 8.12 26.89
CA PHE A 521 -7.05 7.50 28.22
C PHE A 521 -6.72 8.49 29.35
N ARG A 522 -5.69 9.33 29.19
CA ARG A 522 -5.35 10.42 30.12
C ARG A 522 -6.44 11.48 30.18
N ASP A 523 -6.98 11.89 29.04
CA ASP A 523 -8.09 12.85 28.96
C ASP A 523 -9.35 12.30 29.65
N MET A 524 -9.52 10.97 29.64
CA MET A 524 -10.57 10.25 30.38
C MET A 524 -10.22 9.96 31.86
N ASN A 525 -9.12 10.50 32.40
CA ASN A 525 -8.60 10.27 33.76
C ASN A 525 -8.40 8.78 34.11
N ARG A 526 -8.03 7.94 33.14
CA ARG A 526 -7.75 6.51 33.36
C ARG A 526 -6.25 6.27 33.55
N PHE A 527 -5.90 5.39 34.49
CA PHE A 527 -4.52 5.02 34.78
C PHE A 527 -3.92 4.17 33.63
N THR A 528 -2.74 4.55 33.13
CA THR A 528 -2.00 3.79 32.12
C THR A 528 -0.68 3.27 32.69
N VAL A 529 -0.55 1.95 32.79
CA VAL A 529 0.69 1.26 33.21
C VAL A 529 1.61 1.10 31.99
N ASN A 530 2.92 1.27 32.16
CA ASN A 530 3.97 1.23 31.12
C ASN A 530 3.94 2.41 30.14
N GLU A 531 4.30 3.60 30.60
CA GLU A 531 4.44 4.78 29.71
C GLU A 531 5.66 4.67 28.77
N THR A 532 6.72 3.98 29.19
CA THR A 532 7.95 3.81 28.41
C THR A 532 7.74 2.88 27.23
N VAL A 533 7.84 3.42 26.01
CA VAL A 533 7.48 2.71 24.77
C VAL A 533 8.63 1.88 24.20
N LEU A 534 9.86 2.40 24.28
CA LEU A 534 11.08 1.77 23.78
C LEU A 534 12.15 1.83 24.88
N SER A 535 12.94 0.76 25.04
CA SER A 535 14.09 0.80 25.96
C SER A 535 15.33 1.39 25.26
N THR A 536 16.29 1.89 26.05
CA THR A 536 17.59 2.35 25.51
C THR A 536 18.31 1.24 24.74
N LYS A 537 18.11 -0.04 25.13
CA LYS A 537 18.66 -1.18 24.38
C LYS A 537 18.01 -1.32 23.01
N ASP A 538 16.70 -1.15 22.91
CA ASP A 538 15.97 -1.28 21.65
C ASP A 538 16.39 -0.21 20.64
N VAL A 539 16.58 1.03 21.11
CA VAL A 539 17.07 2.14 20.28
C VAL A 539 18.49 1.86 19.77
N LEU A 540 19.38 1.37 20.62
CA LEU A 540 20.74 1.00 20.19
C LEU A 540 20.73 -0.14 19.16
N VAL A 541 19.84 -1.13 19.30
CA VAL A 541 19.66 -2.18 18.29
C VAL A 541 19.15 -1.58 16.99
N LEU A 542 18.14 -0.70 17.04
CA LEU A 542 17.56 -0.06 15.86
C LEU A 542 18.62 0.72 15.07
N LEU A 543 19.39 1.57 15.75
CA LEU A 543 20.48 2.35 15.15
C LEU A 543 21.59 1.45 14.61
N HIS A 544 21.93 0.36 15.31
CA HIS A 544 22.90 -0.61 14.81
C HIS A 544 22.42 -1.33 13.55
N LYS A 545 21.12 -1.67 13.47
CA LYS A 545 20.55 -2.28 12.26
C LYS A 545 20.48 -1.29 11.11
N TRP A 546 20.08 -0.06 11.39
CA TRP A 546 20.07 1.03 10.42
C TRP A 546 21.46 1.29 9.84
N SER A 547 22.49 1.37 10.68
CA SER A 547 23.88 1.60 10.23
C SER A 547 24.40 0.49 9.31
N LEU A 548 23.91 -0.75 9.44
CA LEU A 548 24.22 -1.82 8.49
C LEU A 548 23.48 -1.65 7.16
N ILE A 549 22.23 -1.17 7.18
CA ILE A 549 21.38 -0.96 6.00
C ILE A 549 21.89 0.23 5.19
N GLU A 550 22.12 1.38 5.82
CA GLU A 550 22.66 2.61 5.19
C GLU A 550 24.17 2.47 4.87
N ARG A 551 24.87 1.52 5.51
CA ARG A 551 26.33 1.32 5.46
C ARG A 551 27.13 2.50 6.02
N ASP A 552 26.59 3.19 7.03
CA ASP A 552 27.28 4.27 7.74
C ASP A 552 28.34 3.69 8.70
N LEU A 553 29.61 3.78 8.30
CA LEU A 553 30.76 3.32 9.08
C LEU A 553 30.99 4.16 10.34
N LYS A 554 30.70 5.45 10.31
CA LYS A 554 30.91 6.36 11.45
C LYS A 554 29.94 6.04 12.58
N LEU A 555 28.67 5.84 12.25
CA LEU A 555 27.66 5.41 13.21
C LEU A 555 27.99 4.03 13.82
N GLN A 556 28.59 3.12 13.04
CA GLN A 556 29.02 1.81 13.55
C GLN A 556 30.16 1.91 14.59
N GLU A 557 31.11 2.80 14.37
CA GLU A 557 32.21 3.07 15.32
C GLU A 557 31.70 3.73 16.59
N ASP A 558 30.88 4.78 16.45
CA ASP A 558 30.28 5.50 17.57
C ASP A 558 29.39 4.58 18.43
N LEU A 559 28.61 3.70 17.79
CA LEU A 559 27.80 2.66 18.46
C LEU A 559 28.67 1.65 19.21
N ARG A 560 29.81 1.22 18.63
CA ARG A 560 30.72 0.28 19.29
C ARG A 560 31.28 0.90 20.58
N ALA A 561 31.73 2.14 20.51
CA ALA A 561 32.24 2.88 21.66
C ALA A 561 31.16 3.06 22.75
N ALA A 562 29.91 3.37 22.37
CA ALA A 562 28.80 3.49 23.31
C ALA A 562 28.41 2.15 23.95
N ILE A 563 28.40 1.05 23.18
CA ILE A 563 28.03 -0.29 23.67
C ILE A 563 29.11 -0.88 24.60
N GLU A 564 30.39 -0.62 24.31
CA GLU A 564 31.52 -1.01 25.18
C GLU A 564 31.44 -0.29 26.53
N LYS A 565 31.15 1.01 26.53
CA LYS A 565 30.85 1.79 27.74
C LYS A 565 29.58 1.32 28.46
N ALA A 566 28.62 0.76 27.71
CA ALA A 566 27.35 0.28 28.25
C ALA A 566 27.37 -1.10 28.94
N GLN A 567 28.50 -1.82 28.92
CA GLN A 567 28.66 -3.18 29.48
C GLN A 567 27.56 -4.19 29.07
N ALA A 568 26.91 -3.99 27.93
CA ALA A 568 25.82 -4.85 27.47
C ALA A 568 26.37 -6.12 26.78
N ARG A 569 26.63 -7.17 27.57
CA ARG A 569 27.20 -8.46 27.10
C ARG A 569 26.46 -9.09 25.92
N GLU A 570 25.14 -8.91 25.85
CA GLU A 570 24.29 -9.46 24.79
C GLU A 570 24.43 -8.71 23.45
N LEU A 571 24.54 -7.37 23.49
CA LEU A 571 24.80 -6.52 22.32
C LEU A 571 26.22 -6.74 21.76
N MET A 572 27.20 -6.96 22.65
CA MET A 572 28.56 -7.33 22.25
C MET A 572 28.64 -8.67 21.50
N LYS A 573 27.75 -9.63 21.78
CA LYS A 573 27.69 -10.90 21.05
C LYS A 573 27.13 -10.71 19.63
N MET A 574 26.08 -9.89 19.49
CA MET A 574 25.54 -9.53 18.16
C MET A 574 26.53 -8.78 17.27
N LEU A 575 27.38 -7.92 17.87
CA LEU A 575 28.45 -7.21 17.16
C LEU A 575 29.58 -8.12 16.66
N LYS A 576 29.84 -9.25 17.36
CA LYS A 576 30.89 -10.21 16.99
C LYS A 576 30.46 -11.18 15.88
N ASP A 577 29.18 -11.53 15.80
CA ASP A 577 28.68 -12.58 14.90
C ASP A 577 28.55 -12.17 13.41
N LYS A 578 28.79 -10.90 13.03
CA LYS A 578 28.65 -10.44 11.61
C LYS A 578 29.82 -9.65 11.03
N ASN A 579 30.89 -9.38 11.79
CA ASN A 579 32.10 -8.71 11.28
C ASN A 579 33.08 -9.68 10.61
N LYS A 580 32.61 -10.51 9.67
CA LYS A 580 33.48 -10.99 8.59
C LYS A 580 33.18 -10.12 7.37
N PRO A 581 34.18 -9.43 6.79
CA PRO A 581 33.96 -8.71 5.54
C PRO A 581 33.43 -9.72 4.51
N VAL A 582 32.37 -9.34 3.80
CA VAL A 582 31.89 -10.08 2.64
C VAL A 582 32.99 -10.02 1.59
N MET A 583 33.91 -10.99 1.65
CA MET A 583 34.82 -11.29 0.55
C MET A 583 33.96 -11.69 -0.65
N PRO A 584 34.10 -11.05 -1.83
CA PRO A 584 33.46 -11.55 -3.03
C PRO A 584 33.97 -12.98 -3.24
N ALA A 585 33.06 -13.94 -3.31
CA ALA A 585 33.39 -15.34 -3.54
C ALA A 585 34.21 -15.41 -4.85
N ARG A 586 35.52 -15.71 -4.72
CA ARG A 586 36.37 -16.04 -5.86
C ARG A 586 35.88 -17.36 -6.44
N ALA A 587 34.93 -17.29 -7.37
CA ALA A 587 34.62 -18.39 -8.27
C ALA A 587 35.82 -18.58 -9.22
N LYS A 588 36.64 -19.59 -8.97
CA LYS A 588 37.56 -20.14 -9.98
C LYS A 588 36.72 -20.98 -10.96
N GLY A 589 36.53 -20.50 -12.18
CA GLY A 589 35.93 -21.28 -13.29
C GLY A 589 35.72 -20.41 -14.56
N PRO A 590 35.87 -20.95 -15.79
CA PRO A 590 36.51 -20.21 -16.87
C PRO A 590 35.59 -19.49 -17.87
N ARG A 591 36.13 -18.38 -18.41
CA ARG A 591 35.94 -17.75 -19.74
C ARG A 591 34.52 -17.70 -20.35
N GLY A 592 34.04 -16.46 -20.51
CA GLY A 592 33.62 -15.93 -21.81
C GLY A 592 32.12 -15.93 -22.13
N ARG A 593 31.43 -14.84 -21.80
CA ARG A 593 30.27 -14.38 -22.60
C ARG A 593 30.11 -12.86 -22.54
N LYS A 594 30.07 -12.25 -23.72
CA LYS A 594 29.90 -10.81 -23.98
C LYS A 594 28.72 -10.22 -23.20
N ARG A 595 28.95 -9.13 -22.46
CA ARG A 595 27.92 -8.21 -21.94
C ARG A 595 27.05 -7.69 -23.11
N ARG A 596 25.73 -7.77 -22.96
CA ARG A 596 24.74 -7.01 -23.75
C ARG A 596 24.21 -5.85 -22.88
N PRO A 597 23.73 -4.76 -23.48
CA PRO A 597 23.49 -3.49 -22.80
C PRO A 597 22.15 -3.48 -22.07
N GLY A 598 22.17 -3.12 -20.79
CA GLY A 598 21.02 -2.98 -19.89
C GLY A 598 21.35 -2.03 -18.72
N GLU A 599 22.18 -1.01 -18.97
CA GLU A 599 22.70 -0.10 -17.93
C GLU A 599 21.71 1.03 -17.56
N ALA A 600 20.52 1.07 -18.18
CA ALA A 600 19.46 2.03 -17.86
C ALA A 600 18.49 1.54 -16.76
N GLU A 601 18.25 0.23 -16.66
CA GLU A 601 17.39 -0.36 -15.61
C GLU A 601 18.09 -0.40 -14.25
N GLU A 602 19.41 -0.63 -14.20
CA GLU A 602 20.20 -0.61 -12.95
C GLU A 602 20.25 0.78 -12.28
N MET A 603 20.19 1.88 -13.06
CA MET A 603 20.18 3.24 -12.50
C MET A 603 18.80 3.59 -11.92
N ALA A 604 17.70 3.21 -12.59
CA ALA A 604 16.34 3.43 -12.09
C ALA A 604 16.08 2.66 -10.78
N ASP A 605 16.58 1.43 -10.67
CA ASP A 605 16.51 0.65 -9.44
C ASP A 605 17.35 1.27 -8.31
N ALA A 606 18.52 1.84 -8.61
CA ALA A 606 19.37 2.50 -7.60
C ALA A 606 18.75 3.79 -7.05
N GLU A 607 18.12 4.61 -7.91
CA GLU A 607 17.41 5.83 -7.49
C GLU A 607 16.17 5.51 -6.65
N LEU A 608 15.41 4.47 -7.02
CA LEU A 608 14.24 4.01 -6.28
C LEU A 608 14.62 3.41 -4.92
N MET A 609 15.77 2.73 -4.84
CA MET A 609 16.36 2.28 -3.58
C MET A 609 16.78 3.46 -2.69
N ALA A 610 17.38 4.51 -3.26
CA ALA A 610 17.78 5.70 -2.51
C ALA A 610 16.58 6.47 -1.95
N SER A 611 15.52 6.67 -2.74
CA SER A 611 14.30 7.35 -2.27
C SER A 611 13.57 6.56 -1.17
N THR A 612 13.57 5.23 -1.28
CA THR A 612 12.97 4.35 -0.28
C THR A 612 13.77 4.35 1.03
N LEU A 613 15.11 4.36 0.95
CA LEU A 613 15.97 4.50 2.11
C LEU A 613 15.74 5.85 2.80
N GLU A 614 15.58 6.95 2.05
CA GLU A 614 15.28 8.24 2.64
C GLU A 614 13.91 8.25 3.33
N THR A 615 12.91 7.60 2.74
CA THR A 615 11.59 7.41 3.38
C THR A 615 11.73 6.63 4.70
N CYS A 616 12.54 5.56 4.71
CA CYS A 616 12.83 4.80 5.94
C CYS A 616 13.58 5.63 6.98
N LYS A 617 14.50 6.51 6.57
CA LYS A 617 15.23 7.44 7.45
C LYS A 617 14.27 8.46 8.07
N GLY A 618 13.28 8.96 7.31
CA GLY A 618 12.15 9.74 7.82
C GLY A 618 11.35 9.01 8.89
N LEU A 619 10.91 7.79 8.60
CA LEU A 619 10.15 6.95 9.54
C LEU A 619 10.97 6.63 10.81
N LEU A 620 12.27 6.35 10.67
CA LEU A 620 13.16 6.13 11.80
C LEU A 620 13.28 7.36 12.71
N ARG A 621 13.37 8.57 12.12
CA ARG A 621 13.35 9.81 12.90
C ARG A 621 12.05 9.94 13.70
N SER A 622 10.91 9.69 13.07
CA SER A 622 9.60 9.70 13.75
C SER A 622 9.54 8.68 14.88
N ILE A 623 9.99 7.44 14.67
CA ILE A 623 10.03 6.38 15.69
C ILE A 623 10.82 6.81 16.95
N LEU A 624 11.97 7.46 16.76
CA LEU A 624 12.83 7.88 17.88
C LEU A 624 12.21 8.99 18.74
N THR A 625 11.26 9.78 18.21
CA THR A 625 10.53 10.79 19.01
C THR A 625 9.64 10.18 20.09
N TYR A 626 9.30 8.88 20.00
CA TYR A 626 8.50 8.18 21.01
C TYR A 626 9.35 7.54 22.12
N TRP A 627 10.69 7.71 22.09
CA TRP A 627 11.59 7.14 23.09
C TRP A 627 11.96 8.15 24.19
N GLY A 628 11.79 7.79 25.47
CA GLY A 628 12.31 8.57 26.60
C GLY A 628 13.44 7.81 27.31
N PRO A 629 14.64 8.40 27.51
CA PRO A 629 15.69 7.76 28.29
C PRO A 629 15.25 7.65 29.76
N VAL A 630 15.09 6.42 30.26
CA VAL A 630 14.86 6.17 31.69
C VAL A 630 16.20 6.27 32.41
N ILE A 631 16.48 7.46 32.92
CA ILE A 631 17.69 7.73 33.70
C ILE A 631 17.32 7.61 35.18
N PRO A 632 17.93 6.69 35.96
CA PRO A 632 17.72 6.64 37.40
C PRO A 632 18.11 7.99 38.01
N GLY A 633 17.19 8.63 38.73
CA GLY A 633 17.50 9.82 39.52
C GLY A 633 18.41 9.47 40.70
N PRO A 634 19.09 10.45 41.31
CA PRO A 634 19.70 10.25 42.62
C PRO A 634 18.58 10.03 43.64
N ASP A 635 18.52 8.86 44.29
CA ASP A 635 17.59 8.61 45.40
C ASP A 635 17.89 9.58 46.56
N PRO A 636 16.91 10.32 47.08
CA PRO A 636 17.12 11.23 48.19
C PRO A 636 16.98 10.49 49.52
N THR A 637 17.93 9.62 49.88
CA THR A 637 18.22 9.22 51.28
C THR A 637 19.35 8.17 51.30
N GLN A 638 20.60 8.63 51.42
CA GLN A 638 21.65 7.90 52.13
C GLN A 638 22.72 8.92 52.55
N GLU A 639 22.94 9.02 53.85
CA GLU A 639 23.92 9.89 54.49
C GLU A 639 25.35 9.62 53.98
N PRO A 640 26.26 10.61 54.02
CA PRO A 640 27.59 10.44 53.46
C PRO A 640 28.42 9.54 54.38
N VAL A 641 28.87 8.40 53.86
CA VAL A 641 29.95 7.63 54.47
C VAL A 641 31.22 7.90 53.67
N ASP A 642 32.22 8.42 54.38
CA ASP A 642 33.56 8.75 53.90
C ASP A 642 34.23 7.58 53.18
N SER A 643 34.48 7.73 51.87
CA SER A 643 35.66 7.16 51.23
C SER A 643 36.00 7.94 49.95
N ALA A 644 37.11 8.67 49.99
CA ALA A 644 37.69 9.35 48.84
C ALA A 644 38.20 8.32 47.81
N SER A 645 37.53 8.23 46.67
CA SER A 645 38.08 7.76 45.40
C SER A 645 37.72 8.77 44.32
N PRO A 646 38.62 9.10 43.38
CA PRO A 646 38.34 10.14 42.39
C PRO A 646 37.16 9.71 41.52
N GLU A 647 36.08 10.50 41.54
CA GLU A 647 34.94 10.33 40.65
C GLU A 647 35.45 10.37 39.20
N SER A 648 35.25 9.27 38.49
CA SER A 648 35.48 9.25 37.05
C SER A 648 34.39 10.09 36.39
N ASP A 649 34.78 11.21 35.76
CA ASP A 649 33.98 12.13 34.92
C ASP A 649 33.30 11.46 33.69
N ALA A 650 33.15 10.13 33.67
CA ALA A 650 32.56 9.40 32.56
C ALA A 650 31.02 9.37 32.69
N PRO A 651 30.27 9.93 31.71
CA PRO A 651 28.82 9.83 31.72
C PRO A 651 28.41 8.35 31.70
N GLY A 652 27.48 7.98 32.59
CA GLY A 652 27.03 6.60 32.74
C GLY A 652 26.54 5.97 31.42
N PRO A 653 26.42 4.64 31.36
CA PRO A 653 26.18 3.88 30.13
C PRO A 653 24.91 4.30 29.37
N VAL A 654 23.87 4.74 30.08
CA VAL A 654 22.60 5.23 29.51
C VAL A 654 22.76 6.64 28.92
N TYR A 655 23.63 7.47 29.51
CA TYR A 655 23.91 8.84 29.04
C TYR A 655 24.65 8.84 27.70
N ALA A 656 25.64 7.94 27.53
CA ALA A 656 26.37 7.81 26.27
C ALA A 656 25.49 7.28 25.12
N ALA A 657 24.55 6.37 25.42
CA ALA A 657 23.57 5.89 24.44
C ALA A 657 22.59 7.00 24.02
N ALA A 658 22.19 7.85 24.98
CA ALA A 658 21.33 8.99 24.70
C ALA A 658 22.02 10.09 23.90
N SER A 659 23.26 10.45 24.23
CA SER A 659 24.01 11.43 23.42
C SER A 659 24.26 10.92 22.00
N LEU A 660 24.47 9.62 21.81
CA LEU A 660 24.60 9.01 20.48
C LEU A 660 23.29 9.09 19.65
N ALA A 661 22.16 8.66 20.23
CA ALA A 661 20.89 8.67 19.52
C ALA A 661 20.46 10.10 19.13
N VAL A 662 20.68 11.06 20.02
CA VAL A 662 20.34 12.47 19.79
C VAL A 662 21.28 13.11 18.77
N SER A 663 22.59 12.82 18.83
CA SER A 663 23.55 13.34 17.85
C SER A 663 23.27 12.80 16.45
N TRP A 664 22.92 11.52 16.31
CA TRP A 664 22.48 10.95 15.03
C TRP A 664 21.21 11.63 14.51
N MET A 665 20.18 11.77 15.36
CA MET A 665 18.93 12.46 15.00
C MET A 665 19.18 13.87 14.47
N LEU A 666 19.98 14.67 15.18
CA LEU A 666 20.26 16.06 14.80
C LEU A 666 21.10 16.16 13.52
N ARG A 667 22.09 15.29 13.33
CA ARG A 667 22.87 15.22 12.09
C ARG A 667 22.00 14.82 10.89
N SER A 668 21.14 13.81 11.05
CA SER A 668 20.22 13.34 10.01
C SER A 668 19.24 14.44 9.57
N VAL A 669 18.83 15.32 10.47
CA VAL A 669 17.92 16.44 10.18
C VAL A 669 18.64 17.59 9.45
N ALA A 670 19.95 17.75 9.64
CA ALA A 670 20.70 18.76 8.89
C ALA A 670 20.82 18.42 7.39
N GLU A 671 20.89 17.14 7.06
CA GLU A 671 20.98 16.62 5.69
C GLU A 671 19.69 16.86 4.89
N HIS A 672 18.51 16.62 5.50
CA HIS A 672 17.22 16.71 4.81
C HIS A 672 16.16 17.48 5.62
N PRO A 673 15.39 18.39 4.97
CA PRO A 673 14.37 19.18 5.66
C PRO A 673 13.25 18.28 6.23
N LEU A 674 12.77 18.62 7.43
CA LEU A 674 11.65 17.95 8.08
C LEU A 674 10.31 18.50 7.58
N SER A 675 9.28 17.67 7.60
CA SER A 675 7.89 18.16 7.55
C SER A 675 7.54 18.89 8.84
N ARG A 676 6.51 19.75 8.82
CA ARG A 676 6.12 20.58 9.98
C ARG A 676 5.73 19.73 11.20
N ALA A 677 5.01 18.63 10.96
CA ALA A 677 4.57 17.72 12.01
C ALA A 677 5.76 16.99 12.67
N GLU A 678 6.75 16.57 11.87
CA GLU A 678 7.97 15.93 12.39
C GLU A 678 8.84 16.93 13.17
N ALA A 679 8.93 18.18 12.72
CA ALA A 679 9.65 19.23 13.44
C ALA A 679 9.01 19.51 14.81
N ALA A 680 7.69 19.65 14.87
CA ALA A 680 6.95 19.83 16.12
C ALA A 680 7.17 18.64 17.08
N GLY A 681 7.08 17.41 16.58
CA GLY A 681 7.33 16.19 17.36
C GLY A 681 8.76 16.11 17.92
N LEU A 682 9.77 16.43 17.09
CA LEU A 682 11.18 16.42 17.49
C LEU A 682 11.49 17.49 18.54
N ILE A 683 10.96 18.71 18.39
CA ILE A 683 11.15 19.80 19.35
C ILE A 683 10.44 19.46 20.67
N GLY A 684 9.22 18.94 20.61
CA GLY A 684 8.49 18.45 21.78
C GLY A 684 9.27 17.37 22.52
N TRP A 685 9.82 16.40 21.80
CA TRP A 685 10.66 15.33 22.34
C TRP A 685 11.94 15.84 23.00
N LEU A 686 12.68 16.76 22.36
CA LEU A 686 13.86 17.41 22.95
C LEU A 686 13.50 18.08 24.27
N LYS A 687 12.39 18.82 24.31
CA LYS A 687 11.89 19.52 25.49
C LYS A 687 11.50 18.57 26.63
N SER A 688 10.76 17.51 26.33
CA SER A 688 10.19 16.63 27.35
C SER A 688 11.15 15.56 27.87
N HIS A 689 12.08 15.08 27.03
CA HIS A 689 12.87 13.88 27.32
C HIS A 689 14.39 14.07 27.37
N ILE A 690 14.95 15.15 26.81
CA ILE A 690 16.42 15.33 26.73
C ILE A 690 16.90 16.50 27.55
N LEU A 691 16.25 17.66 27.42
CA LEU A 691 16.59 18.86 28.18
C LEU A 691 16.57 18.67 29.71
N PRO A 692 15.73 17.79 30.31
CA PRO A 692 15.81 17.50 31.74
C PRO A 692 17.12 16.86 32.22
N HIS A 693 18.01 16.43 31.31
CA HIS A 693 19.24 15.70 31.64
C HIS A 693 20.50 16.51 31.27
N PRO A 694 21.07 17.31 32.21
CA PRO A 694 22.15 18.26 31.91
C PRO A 694 23.44 17.59 31.43
N VAL A 695 23.72 16.36 31.88
CA VAL A 695 24.90 15.59 31.48
C VAL A 695 24.86 15.21 30.00
N VAL A 696 23.69 14.85 29.46
CA VAL A 696 23.51 14.53 28.02
C VAL A 696 23.70 15.80 27.18
N VAL A 697 23.09 16.91 27.63
CA VAL A 697 23.16 18.19 26.94
C VAL A 697 24.59 18.72 26.89
N ALA A 698 25.35 18.63 27.99
CA ALA A 698 26.75 19.03 28.04
C ALA A 698 27.64 18.20 27.10
N ASP A 699 27.39 16.89 26.97
CA ASP A 699 28.11 16.01 26.05
C ASP A 699 27.79 16.33 24.58
N LEU A 700 26.51 16.55 24.25
CA LEU A 700 26.07 16.94 22.89
C LEU A 700 26.66 18.27 22.43
N LEU A 701 26.77 19.24 23.35
CA LEU A 701 27.28 20.57 23.05
C LEU A 701 28.81 20.61 22.87
N LYS A 702 29.55 19.56 23.27
CA LYS A 702 30.97 19.41 22.94
C LYS A 702 31.20 19.09 21.46
N ASP A 703 30.22 18.49 20.78
CA ASP A 703 30.30 18.17 19.37
C ASP A 703 29.93 19.37 18.47
N GLY A 704 30.93 19.92 17.79
CA GLY A 704 30.75 21.04 16.85
C GLY A 704 29.83 20.73 15.67
N ALA A 705 29.75 19.48 15.22
CA ALA A 705 28.86 19.08 14.12
C ALA A 705 27.38 19.10 14.55
N VAL A 706 27.10 18.68 15.79
CA VAL A 706 25.75 18.74 16.38
C VAL A 706 25.33 20.19 16.58
N ARG A 707 26.22 21.04 17.09
CA ARG A 707 25.95 22.50 17.21
C ARG A 707 25.63 23.16 15.88
N SER A 708 26.36 22.80 14.82
CA SER A 708 26.07 23.29 13.46
C SER A 708 24.72 22.78 12.97
N SER A 709 24.39 21.52 13.24
CA SER A 709 23.13 20.89 12.83
C SER A 709 21.91 21.52 13.52
N ILE A 710 21.99 21.76 14.83
CA ILE A 710 20.96 22.46 15.61
C ILE A 710 20.75 23.88 15.03
N PHE A 711 21.84 24.61 14.76
CA PHE A 711 21.74 25.96 14.21
C PHE A 711 21.13 25.98 12.80
N LYS A 712 21.49 25.03 11.94
CA LYS A 712 20.88 24.87 10.60
C LYS A 712 19.38 24.56 10.68
N LEU A 713 18.97 23.73 11.64
CA LEU A 713 17.55 23.46 11.88
C LEU A 713 16.83 24.73 12.36
N TYR A 714 17.45 25.47 13.27
CA TYR A 714 16.92 26.72 13.81
C TYR A 714 16.77 27.81 12.76
N SER A 715 17.78 28.03 11.91
CA SER A 715 17.72 29.05 10.86
C SER A 715 16.68 28.75 9.79
N ARG A 716 16.40 27.46 9.52
CA ARG A 716 15.35 27.02 8.59
C ARG A 716 13.94 27.20 9.16
N LEU A 717 13.72 26.82 10.41
CA LEU A 717 12.39 26.89 11.05
C LEU A 717 12.02 28.30 11.54
N CYS A 718 13.01 29.09 11.97
CA CYS A 718 12.82 30.46 12.47
C CYS A 718 13.29 31.53 11.44
N GLY A 719 13.10 31.25 10.14
CA GLY A 719 13.27 32.22 9.05
C GLY A 719 12.04 33.13 8.87
N ALA A 720 12.13 34.15 8.01
CA ALA A 720 11.05 35.12 7.78
C ALA A 720 9.72 34.48 7.31
N GLU A 721 9.78 33.36 6.58
CA GLU A 721 8.61 32.59 6.15
C GLU A 721 8.00 31.69 7.26
N GLY A 722 8.80 31.32 8.28
CA GLY A 722 8.36 30.43 9.38
C GLY A 722 7.67 31.15 10.54
N LEU A 723 7.81 32.47 10.61
CA LEU A 723 7.21 33.33 11.65
C LEU A 723 5.82 33.86 11.27
N ALA A 724 5.27 33.46 10.12
CA ALA A 724 3.94 33.82 9.65
C ALA A 724 2.99 32.60 9.64
N GLY A 725 1.80 32.74 10.22
CA GLY A 725 0.75 31.72 10.23
C GLY A 725 0.96 30.58 11.25
N PRO A 726 0.36 29.38 11.05
CA PRO A 726 0.34 28.29 12.04
C PRO A 726 1.71 27.65 12.35
N ALA A 727 2.79 28.07 11.67
CA ALA A 727 4.17 27.65 11.97
C ALA A 727 4.77 28.38 13.20
N GLN A 728 4.12 29.45 13.66
CA GLN A 728 4.56 30.28 14.78
C GLN A 728 4.67 29.51 16.09
N GLU A 729 3.75 28.58 16.36
CA GLU A 729 3.76 27.77 17.60
C GLU A 729 5.02 26.88 17.69
N VAL A 730 5.43 26.29 16.58
CA VAL A 730 6.64 25.45 16.50
C VAL A 730 7.91 26.29 16.68
N ALA A 731 7.94 27.50 16.12
CA ALA A 731 9.05 28.44 16.29
C ALA A 731 9.17 28.91 17.75
N CYS A 732 8.06 29.22 18.43
CA CYS A 732 8.04 29.62 19.85
C CYS A 732 8.52 28.48 20.77
N LEU A 733 8.07 27.25 20.50
CA LEU A 733 8.56 26.06 21.20
C LEU A 733 10.07 25.85 20.98
N PHE A 734 10.56 26.07 19.75
CA PHE A 734 11.98 25.92 19.46
C PHE A 734 12.83 27.01 20.14
N ASN A 735 12.34 28.25 20.19
CA ASN A 735 13.00 29.34 20.93
C ASN A 735 13.21 28.96 22.40
N THR A 736 12.20 28.37 23.04
CA THR A 736 12.32 27.88 24.44
C THR A 736 13.43 26.84 24.57
N VAL A 737 13.47 25.86 23.66
CA VAL A 737 14.49 24.80 23.66
C VAL A 737 15.90 25.39 23.45
N MET A 738 16.05 26.32 22.52
CA MET A 738 17.32 26.97 22.22
C MET A 738 17.84 27.82 23.37
N LEU A 739 16.97 28.55 24.08
CA LEU A 739 17.35 29.31 25.26
C LEU A 739 17.89 28.37 26.36
N GLN A 740 17.23 27.24 26.61
CA GLN A 740 17.72 26.23 27.56
C GLN A 740 19.06 25.61 27.14
N LEU A 741 19.29 25.39 25.83
CA LEU A 741 20.58 24.92 25.33
C LEU A 741 21.69 25.99 25.46
N VAL A 742 21.36 27.28 25.28
CA VAL A 742 22.28 28.40 25.51
C VAL A 742 22.65 28.50 26.98
N ALA A 743 21.69 28.32 27.89
CA ALA A 743 21.93 28.27 29.32
C ALA A 743 22.92 27.16 29.68
N ALA A 744 22.72 25.96 29.12
CA ALA A 744 23.57 24.79 29.34
C ALA A 744 25.00 24.94 28.79
N GLN A 745 25.26 25.86 27.84
CA GLN A 745 26.62 26.20 27.39
C GLN A 745 27.41 27.06 28.40
N GLY A 746 26.81 27.42 29.54
CA GLY A 746 27.41 28.33 30.52
C GLY A 746 27.38 29.80 30.09
N ARG A 747 26.54 30.15 29.10
CA ARG A 747 26.38 31.53 28.59
C ARG A 747 25.16 32.25 29.16
N ALA A 748 24.55 31.70 30.21
CA ALA A 748 23.43 32.30 30.94
C ALA A 748 23.81 33.57 31.73
N GLY A 749 25.10 33.90 31.86
CA GLY A 749 25.58 35.06 32.60
C GLY A 749 25.36 36.42 31.91
N SER A 750 24.67 36.46 30.77
CA SER A 750 24.31 37.73 30.13
C SER A 750 23.03 38.29 30.79
N PRO A 751 22.98 39.60 31.06
CA PRO A 751 21.81 40.30 31.63
C PRO A 751 20.55 40.19 30.75
N PHE A 752 20.76 39.92 29.46
CA PHE A 752 19.69 39.77 28.46
C PHE A 752 19.03 38.39 28.50
N HIS A 753 19.70 37.37 29.06
CA HIS A 753 19.17 36.00 29.02
C HIS A 753 17.86 35.82 29.80
N PRO A 754 17.71 36.32 31.05
CA PRO A 754 16.45 36.22 31.79
C PRO A 754 15.31 37.02 31.15
N ALA A 755 15.60 38.19 30.56
CA ALA A 755 14.63 38.99 29.83
C ALA A 755 14.10 38.26 28.58
N MET A 756 14.97 37.58 27.84
CA MET A 756 14.59 36.77 26.68
C MET A 756 13.85 35.49 27.05
N GLU A 757 14.16 34.88 28.20
CA GLU A 757 13.38 33.76 28.75
C GLU A 757 11.96 34.18 29.12
N ALA A 758 11.79 35.32 29.80
CA ALA A 758 10.48 35.87 30.13
C ALA A 758 9.63 36.16 28.87
N LEU A 759 10.24 36.75 27.83
CA LEU A 759 9.60 36.99 26.54
C LEU A 759 9.24 35.70 25.79
N SER A 760 10.05 34.64 25.91
CA SER A 760 9.73 33.35 25.30
C SER A 760 8.53 32.68 25.98
N LEU A 761 8.41 32.79 27.30
CA LEU A 761 7.30 32.24 28.08
C LEU A 761 6.00 33.02 27.85
N SER A 762 6.05 34.36 27.72
CA SER A 762 4.86 35.16 27.40
C SER A 762 4.32 34.81 26.02
N SER A 763 5.19 34.60 25.03
CA SER A 763 4.82 34.23 23.65
C SER A 763 4.03 32.91 23.56
N LEU A 764 4.22 31.98 24.49
CA LEU A 764 3.48 30.72 24.55
C LEU A 764 2.05 30.89 25.12
N SER A 765 1.75 32.00 25.78
CA SER A 765 0.45 32.25 26.45
C SER A 765 -0.38 33.37 25.82
N GLU A 766 0.26 34.31 25.10
CA GLU A 766 -0.42 35.45 24.48
C GLU A 766 -1.35 35.01 23.35
N LYS A 767 -2.52 35.66 23.23
CA LYS A 767 -3.53 35.36 22.20
C LYS A 767 -3.34 36.16 20.91
N ASP A 768 -2.67 37.31 20.97
CA ASP A 768 -2.43 38.17 19.82
C ASP A 768 -1.28 37.61 18.95
N GLU A 769 -1.57 37.34 17.67
CA GLU A 769 -0.62 36.75 16.73
C GLU A 769 0.52 37.71 16.39
N ALA A 770 0.26 39.02 16.37
CA ALA A 770 1.24 40.03 16.03
C ALA A 770 2.31 40.16 17.13
N THR A 771 1.88 40.29 18.39
CA THR A 771 2.76 40.36 19.57
C THR A 771 3.59 39.08 19.71
N ARG A 772 2.95 37.91 19.51
CA ARG A 772 3.63 36.61 19.52
C ARG A 772 4.72 36.51 18.43
N ALA A 773 4.48 37.08 17.25
CA ALA A 773 5.44 37.03 16.13
C ALA A 773 6.64 37.93 16.40
N SER A 774 6.36 39.14 16.89
CA SER A 774 7.38 40.12 17.29
C SER A 774 8.25 39.58 18.44
N ALA A 775 7.66 38.98 19.48
CA ALA A 775 8.39 38.37 20.57
C ALA A 775 9.25 37.18 20.11
N ALA A 776 8.70 36.28 19.29
CA ALA A 776 9.44 35.15 18.73
C ALA A 776 10.60 35.60 17.82
N PHE A 777 10.42 36.69 17.08
CA PHE A 777 11.44 37.28 16.21
C PHE A 777 12.60 37.88 17.01
N LEU A 778 12.32 38.69 18.04
CA LEU A 778 13.34 39.30 18.91
C LEU A 778 14.18 38.22 19.62
N VAL A 779 13.52 37.21 20.19
CA VAL A 779 14.20 36.05 20.80
C VAL A 779 15.08 35.33 19.78
N SER A 780 14.66 35.27 18.50
CA SER A 780 15.45 34.63 17.45
C SER A 780 16.73 35.37 17.07
N LEU A 781 16.72 36.72 17.10
CA LEU A 781 17.91 37.54 16.88
C LEU A 781 18.92 37.34 18.01
N TYR A 782 18.43 37.33 19.25
CA TYR A 782 19.26 37.04 20.43
C TYR A 782 19.93 35.66 20.33
N ILE A 783 19.16 34.60 20.02
CA ILE A 783 19.69 33.25 19.90
C ILE A 783 20.74 33.16 18.79
N LYS A 784 20.52 33.82 17.64
CA LYS A 784 21.48 33.81 16.52
C LYS A 784 22.84 34.38 16.91
N ASP A 785 22.86 35.51 17.61
CA ASP A 785 24.11 36.16 18.04
C ASP A 785 24.85 35.33 19.09
N ILE A 786 24.14 34.90 20.14
CA ILE A 786 24.74 34.21 21.28
C ILE A 786 25.17 32.78 20.92
N TRP A 787 24.43 32.07 20.05
CA TRP A 787 24.80 30.73 19.62
C TRP A 787 26.09 30.70 18.80
N LEU A 788 26.31 31.73 17.98
CA LEU A 788 27.51 31.88 17.14
C LEU A 788 28.75 32.34 17.92
N GLY A 789 28.62 32.78 19.18
CA GLY A 789 29.78 33.17 19.99
C GLY A 789 29.96 34.66 20.22
N ALA A 790 28.99 35.51 19.85
CA ALA A 790 29.07 36.92 20.17
C ALA A 790 29.00 37.15 21.69
N GLN A 791 29.87 38.01 22.23
CA GLN A 791 29.84 38.40 23.65
C GLN A 791 28.71 39.40 23.95
N ARG A 792 28.22 40.10 22.92
CA ARG A 792 27.07 41.00 22.96
C ARG A 792 26.14 40.70 21.78
N PRO A 793 24.81 40.77 21.95
CA PRO A 793 23.85 40.51 20.88
C PRO A 793 23.71 41.74 19.96
N ASP A 794 24.73 41.97 19.11
CA ASP A 794 24.84 43.17 18.28
C ASP A 794 23.74 43.29 17.21
N THR A 795 23.21 42.18 16.69
CA THR A 795 22.11 42.23 15.70
C THR A 795 20.77 42.53 16.35
N LEU A 796 20.54 42.02 17.57
CA LEU A 796 19.38 42.40 18.37
C LEU A 796 19.45 43.88 18.74
N LEU A 797 20.58 44.35 19.26
CA LEU A 797 20.74 45.72 19.72
C LEU A 797 20.65 46.74 18.58
N THR A 798 21.18 46.43 17.40
CA THR A 798 21.02 47.28 16.21
C THR A 798 19.57 47.29 15.74
N HIS A 799 18.86 46.16 15.79
CA HIS A 799 17.44 46.12 15.44
C HIS A 799 16.58 46.91 16.42
N VAL A 800 16.78 46.72 17.72
CA VAL A 800 16.10 47.48 18.78
C VAL A 800 16.36 48.98 18.62
N ARG A 801 17.62 49.39 18.34
CA ARG A 801 17.96 50.79 18.09
C ARG A 801 17.24 51.35 16.86
N MET A 802 17.27 50.65 15.72
CA MET A 802 16.58 51.10 14.50
C MET A 802 15.06 51.22 14.68
N VAL A 803 14.43 50.29 15.41
CA VAL A 803 12.98 50.33 15.68
C VAL A 803 12.64 51.47 16.64
N CYS A 804 13.44 51.70 17.69
CA CYS A 804 13.23 52.82 18.61
C CYS A 804 13.46 54.17 17.92
N GLU A 805 14.51 54.32 17.10
CA GLU A 805 14.79 55.55 16.33
C GLU A 805 13.67 55.83 15.30
N ALA A 806 13.17 54.80 14.61
CA ALA A 806 12.05 54.95 13.66
C ALA A 806 10.71 55.28 14.35
N ALA A 807 10.50 54.81 15.58
CA ALA A 807 9.32 55.14 16.37
C ALA A 807 9.37 56.58 16.91
N ASP A 808 10.57 57.10 17.23
CA ASP A 808 10.76 58.49 17.64
C ASP A 808 10.54 59.49 16.48
N ASP A 809 10.80 59.08 15.24
CA ASP A 809 10.61 59.89 14.03
C ASP A 809 9.15 59.92 13.49
N ALA A 810 8.28 59.00 13.92
CA ALA A 810 6.88 58.91 13.47
C ALA A 810 5.91 58.51 14.60
N PRO A 811 5.37 59.46 15.39
CA PRO A 811 4.41 59.16 16.45
C PRO A 811 3.03 58.83 15.86
N SER A 812 2.78 57.55 15.57
CA SER A 812 1.45 57.02 15.27
C SER A 812 0.66 56.78 16.57
N SER A 813 -0.68 56.80 16.49
CA SER A 813 -1.59 56.76 17.65
C SER A 813 -1.83 55.36 18.24
N GLU A 814 -1.30 54.30 17.63
CA GLU A 814 -1.31 52.94 18.16
C GLU A 814 0.14 52.44 18.15
N GLU A 815 0.74 52.27 19.33
CA GLU A 815 2.10 51.71 19.43
C GLU A 815 2.07 50.28 18.92
N GLU A 816 2.76 50.02 17.80
CA GLU A 816 2.92 48.67 17.27
C GLU A 816 3.58 47.77 18.33
N ALA A 817 3.07 46.54 18.50
CA ALA A 817 3.54 45.58 19.50
C ALA A 817 5.07 45.36 19.51
N ILE A 818 5.72 45.48 18.35
CA ILE A 818 7.19 45.35 18.23
C ILE A 818 7.94 46.51 18.89
N VAL A 819 7.38 47.73 18.88
CA VAL A 819 7.96 48.94 19.46
C VAL A 819 7.95 48.85 20.99
N VAL A 820 6.84 48.38 21.57
CA VAL A 820 6.71 48.16 23.02
C VAL A 820 7.75 47.13 23.51
N LEU A 821 7.83 45.98 22.83
CA LEU A 821 8.79 44.92 23.18
C LEU A 821 10.26 45.38 23.01
N CYS A 822 10.56 46.21 21.99
CA CYS A 822 11.89 46.79 21.80
C CYS A 822 12.26 47.81 22.91
N LYS A 823 11.31 48.63 23.38
CA LYS A 823 11.52 49.55 24.52
C LYS A 823 11.76 48.77 25.82
N ASP A 824 11.00 47.70 26.06
CA ASP A 824 11.16 46.84 27.24
C ASP A 824 12.52 46.12 27.24
N THR A 825 12.94 45.58 26.10
CA THR A 825 14.26 44.94 25.96
C THR A 825 15.42 45.93 26.05
N ALA A 826 15.24 47.19 25.63
CA ALA A 826 16.21 48.27 25.83
C ALA A 826 16.34 48.69 27.30
N SER A 827 15.25 48.68 28.07
CA SER A 827 15.29 48.97 29.51
C SER A 827 16.01 47.87 30.31
N ALA A 828 15.81 46.61 29.94
CA ALA A 828 16.57 45.48 30.48
C ALA A 828 18.07 45.55 30.13
N ALA A 829 18.45 46.30 29.08
CA ALA A 829 19.84 46.56 28.69
C ALA A 829 20.52 47.63 29.53
N SER A 830 19.77 48.58 30.10
CA SER A 830 20.32 49.70 30.88
C SER A 830 20.61 49.33 32.34
N ASP A 831 20.00 48.27 32.86
CA ASP A 831 20.18 47.76 34.23
C ASP A 831 21.33 46.73 34.36
N ALA A 832 22.23 46.69 33.37
CA ALA A 832 23.16 45.60 33.12
C ALA A 832 24.66 45.96 33.12
#